data_AF-A0A6N3I7M6-F1
#
_entry.id   AF-A0A6N3I7M6-F1
#
_cell.length_a   1.000
_cell.length_b   1.000
_cell.length_c   1.000
_cell.angle_alpha   90.00
_cell.angle_beta   90.00
_cell.angle_gamma   90.00
#
_symmetry.space_group_name_H-M   'P 1'
#
loop_
_entity.id
_entity.type
_entity.pdbx_description
1 polymer ?
#
loop_
_entity_poly.entity_id
_entity_poly.type
_entity_poly.pdbx_seq_one_letter_code
_entity_poly.pdbx_strand_id
1 'polypeptide(L)'
;MKKMLRNLLSNILCITALACAVQLAPVAAEAAQGPLVLVLPFQVNAGPDMPNAARDVPQIIADQLKQNGMSVVPMNAARQLQQRHGENIDLATARALGRQAGAQLVIYGSFNQLGDGFSMDTRLVPVQQGEAVPAGFERNSLVALSDCASTLASRAAEMTKASSPAPAPQLADNGPGFVPMGAPAAAKGGLADVQVRGMNVMDPDTVLMRLTIRKGDTPDAHAINEEVKRIWEMGYFSDVQATLEGNVLVFTVVEKPRIDSIVVEGSKGISKDDVLAAMGTRTGNVLNEQVLSDDLQKITELYRKEGYYLAKANYRLEDRHSGRGAVLVINVDEGNKLYVKEVNIEGLKTLNKGDIEKYMALKPRGMFSWLTGTGVLKDEYLERDTNAIAAFGLNEGYVDIQVSAPQVDYKDDGIYVTYVVNEGPRYTVRNVVFAGDVIDSEDKMLEVVQMDDWQKSNKYFSLTVMQEDSKRLTDYYADYGYAFAEVDTKLMKADDGSDQVDVGYLINKKQKVFIRRLVVEGNTKTRDNVILREMRLGDGDMYEGAKLRRSNERLNRLRYFGAVDMELVPTGQEDEVDLKVKVKEANTGAIMGGIGYSSYYDVGVSASIMERNLFGRGYWLQLQGFFSWRRTSGTLSFTNPRVYDTDLSFGNDIYYTHDYWDNFTKDTIGDTVRFGYPIGEYTTVGTAYRLERYHLYDVSDTSSPYIKDYKGINWTSAISGRILRDTTDSKERPTKGTISRLWAEYGGGGLGGTDNFIKSVADWQGFWSFNPQNTIHLRGRVGGVFQNTDNKVPVFERFWVGGMDTIRGYSYSDLSPRDYKHGGEQIGGDRMGVANLEYIWTFQKELGLAIVPFVDSGFNIDSKTMAQDWDKYIVASSGLELRWRSPMGDLRIAYGIPMVQDYDKEMPTGRIEFSMGQFF
;
A
#
# COMPACT_ATOMS: atom_id res chain seq x y z
N MET A 1 3.98 34.38 -28.12
CA MET A 1 3.50 33.16 -27.44
C MET A 1 3.26 31.97 -28.37
N LYS A 2 2.23 31.91 -29.23
CA LYS A 2 1.93 30.71 -30.08
C LYS A 2 3.08 30.25 -31.01
N LYS A 3 3.86 31.18 -31.60
CA LYS A 3 5.04 30.86 -32.43
C LYS A 3 6.23 30.32 -31.61
N MET A 4 6.34 30.71 -30.34
CA MET A 4 7.43 30.32 -29.45
C MET A 4 7.16 28.94 -28.83
N LEU A 5 5.90 28.66 -28.46
CA LEU A 5 5.45 27.32 -28.05
C LEU A 5 5.65 26.26 -29.14
N ARG A 6 5.39 26.64 -30.40
CA ARG A 6 5.47 25.71 -31.55
C ARG A 6 6.92 25.33 -31.91
N ASN A 7 7.87 26.24 -31.71
CA ASN A 7 9.30 25.97 -31.88
C ASN A 7 9.91 25.22 -30.70
N LEU A 8 9.38 25.40 -29.48
CA LEU A 8 9.80 24.62 -28.31
C LEU A 8 9.38 23.14 -28.44
N LEU A 9 8.14 22.90 -28.90
CA LEU A 9 7.60 21.55 -29.15
C LEU A 9 8.32 20.80 -30.29
N SER A 10 8.75 21.48 -31.37
CA SER A 10 9.49 20.81 -32.44
C SER A 10 10.93 20.47 -32.06
N ASN A 11 11.55 21.27 -31.18
CA ASN A 11 12.93 21.02 -30.72
C ASN A 11 13.00 19.98 -29.59
N ILE A 12 11.96 19.87 -28.75
CA ILE A 12 11.83 18.80 -27.75
C ILE A 12 11.57 17.43 -28.42
N LEU A 13 10.85 17.40 -29.55
CA LEU A 13 10.67 16.18 -30.35
C LEU A 13 11.93 15.72 -31.10
N CYS A 14 12.85 16.64 -31.45
CA CYS A 14 14.08 16.28 -32.16
C CYS A 14 15.20 15.79 -31.24
N ILE A 15 15.18 16.15 -29.95
CA ILE A 15 16.19 15.73 -28.96
C ILE A 15 15.82 14.39 -28.28
N THR A 16 14.56 13.95 -28.37
CA THR A 16 14.12 12.63 -27.90
C THR A 16 14.32 11.50 -28.92
N ALA A 17 14.68 11.82 -30.18
CA ALA A 17 14.81 10.85 -31.26
C ALA A 17 16.26 10.35 -31.52
N LEU A 18 17.26 10.79 -30.76
CA LEU A 18 18.68 10.49 -31.01
C LEU A 18 19.38 9.69 -29.89
N ALA A 19 18.66 8.80 -29.21
CA ALA A 19 19.22 7.92 -28.15
C ALA A 19 18.74 6.45 -28.22
N CYS A 20 18.31 5.96 -29.38
CA CYS A 20 17.94 4.55 -29.55
C CYS A 20 18.41 4.01 -30.91
N ALA A 21 19.70 3.71 -31.02
CA ALA A 21 20.23 2.89 -32.10
C ALA A 21 21.58 2.25 -31.72
N VAL A 22 21.57 1.16 -30.96
CA VAL A 22 22.59 0.10 -31.05
C VAL A 22 21.91 -1.26 -30.88
N GLN A 23 22.37 -2.21 -31.70
CA GLN A 23 21.75 -3.46 -32.12
C GLN A 23 21.63 -4.52 -31.01
N LEU A 24 20.53 -5.29 -31.06
CA LEU A 24 20.45 -6.64 -30.51
C LEU A 24 20.42 -7.63 -31.69
N ALA A 25 21.40 -8.52 -31.75
CA ALA A 25 21.31 -9.74 -32.54
C ALA A 25 20.71 -10.85 -31.67
N PRO A 26 19.73 -11.65 -32.16
CA PRO A 26 19.28 -12.82 -31.42
C PRO A 26 20.19 -14.01 -31.74
N VAL A 27 20.80 -14.59 -30.71
CA VAL A 27 21.24 -15.99 -30.75
C VAL A 27 19.99 -16.83 -30.52
N ALA A 28 19.55 -17.52 -31.57
CA ALA A 28 18.48 -18.50 -31.48
C ALA A 28 18.98 -19.71 -30.70
N ALA A 29 18.42 -19.92 -29.50
CA ALA A 29 18.40 -21.22 -28.85
C ALA A 29 17.02 -21.83 -29.11
N GLU A 30 17.00 -22.82 -29.99
CA GLU A 30 15.84 -23.60 -30.38
C GLU A 30 15.49 -24.56 -29.23
N ALA A 31 14.56 -24.15 -28.36
CA ALA A 31 13.95 -25.02 -27.37
C ALA A 31 12.62 -25.56 -27.93
N ALA A 32 12.52 -26.88 -27.96
CA ALA A 32 11.44 -27.66 -28.57
C ALA A 32 10.03 -27.09 -28.28
N GLN A 33 9.33 -26.67 -29.34
CA GLN A 33 7.97 -26.15 -29.26
C GLN A 33 6.99 -27.30 -29.06
N GLY A 34 6.32 -27.36 -27.90
CA GLY A 34 5.20 -28.27 -27.69
C GLY A 34 3.98 -27.90 -28.55
N PRO A 35 2.92 -28.74 -28.53
CA PRO A 35 1.81 -28.65 -29.47
C PRO A 35 1.15 -27.26 -29.46
N LEU A 36 0.89 -26.72 -30.66
CA LEU A 36 0.34 -25.38 -30.85
C LEU A 36 -1.17 -25.38 -30.57
N VAL A 37 -1.62 -24.53 -29.65
CA VAL A 37 -3.02 -24.37 -29.25
C VAL A 37 -3.51 -22.96 -29.61
N LEU A 38 -4.70 -22.87 -30.20
CA LEU A 38 -5.37 -21.60 -30.48
C LEU A 38 -6.42 -21.34 -29.39
N VAL A 39 -6.18 -20.33 -28.54
CA VAL A 39 -7.19 -19.83 -27.60
C VAL A 39 -7.91 -18.66 -28.26
N LEU A 40 -9.20 -18.80 -28.50
CA LEU A 40 -10.03 -17.75 -29.06
C LEU A 40 -10.53 -16.81 -27.95
N PRO A 41 -10.81 -15.52 -28.26
CA PRO A 41 -11.52 -14.63 -27.35
C PRO A 41 -12.81 -15.26 -26.80
N PHE A 42 -12.97 -15.19 -25.48
CA PHE A 42 -14.16 -15.70 -24.80
C PHE A 42 -15.29 -14.68 -24.90
N GLN A 43 -16.53 -15.17 -24.97
CA GLN A 43 -17.71 -14.33 -24.73
C GLN A 43 -17.80 -14.06 -23.24
N VAL A 44 -17.64 -12.81 -22.83
CA VAL A 44 -17.54 -12.44 -21.41
C VAL A 44 -18.70 -11.57 -20.99
N ASN A 45 -19.48 -12.03 -20.00
CA ASN A 45 -20.47 -11.25 -19.29
C ASN A 45 -19.99 -11.05 -17.84
N ALA A 46 -19.31 -9.93 -17.56
CA ALA A 46 -18.72 -9.62 -16.26
C ALA A 46 -19.19 -8.24 -15.76
N GLY A 47 -19.25 -8.08 -14.43
CA GLY A 47 -19.65 -6.83 -13.77
C GLY A 47 -18.53 -5.78 -13.77
N PRO A 48 -18.81 -4.57 -13.22
CA PRO A 48 -17.85 -3.47 -13.15
C PRO A 48 -16.58 -3.79 -12.34
N ASP A 49 -16.60 -4.84 -11.52
CA ASP A 49 -15.45 -5.30 -10.73
C ASP A 49 -14.38 -6.04 -11.56
N MET A 50 -14.73 -6.49 -12.78
CA MET A 50 -13.82 -7.17 -13.69
C MET A 50 -13.85 -6.56 -15.11
N PRO A 51 -13.54 -5.25 -15.27
CA PRO A 51 -13.73 -4.52 -16.52
C PRO A 51 -12.85 -5.02 -17.67
N ASN A 52 -11.82 -5.82 -17.35
CA ASN A 52 -10.87 -6.39 -18.32
C ASN A 52 -11.04 -7.90 -18.52
N ALA A 53 -12.11 -8.53 -18.01
CA ALA A 53 -12.28 -9.99 -18.06
C ALA A 53 -12.21 -10.59 -19.49
N ALA A 54 -12.68 -9.87 -20.51
CA ALA A 54 -12.56 -10.27 -21.92
C ALA A 54 -11.11 -10.36 -22.44
N ARG A 55 -10.17 -9.68 -21.77
CA ARG A 55 -8.73 -9.78 -22.02
C ARG A 55 -8.09 -10.80 -21.08
N ASP A 56 -8.44 -10.75 -19.80
CA ASP A 56 -7.71 -11.46 -18.76
C ASP A 56 -8.04 -12.96 -18.74
N VAL A 57 -9.29 -13.38 -18.99
CA VAL A 57 -9.70 -14.80 -18.98
C VAL A 57 -8.97 -15.62 -20.06
N PRO A 58 -8.98 -15.24 -21.37
CA PRO A 58 -8.23 -15.98 -22.38
C PRO A 58 -6.71 -15.95 -22.14
N GLN A 59 -6.20 -14.89 -21.51
CA GLN A 59 -4.77 -14.73 -21.21
C GLN A 59 -4.32 -15.69 -20.10
N ILE A 60 -5.10 -15.84 -19.02
CA ILE A 60 -4.83 -16.79 -17.94
C ILE A 60 -4.80 -18.23 -18.48
N ILE A 61 -5.77 -18.59 -19.35
CA ILE A 61 -5.79 -19.90 -20.01
C ILE A 61 -4.53 -20.09 -20.88
N ALA A 62 -4.18 -19.08 -21.69
CA ALA A 62 -2.99 -19.12 -22.53
C ALA A 62 -1.68 -19.29 -21.72
N ASP A 63 -1.56 -18.62 -20.59
CA ASP A 63 -0.36 -18.69 -19.75
C ASP A 63 -0.26 -20.04 -19.04
N GLN A 64 -1.38 -20.61 -18.60
CA GLN A 64 -1.41 -21.94 -18.01
C GLN A 64 -1.12 -23.05 -19.02
N LEU A 65 -1.54 -22.89 -20.28
CA LEU A 65 -1.17 -23.79 -21.38
C LEU A 65 0.34 -23.76 -21.64
N LYS A 66 0.97 -22.56 -21.65
CA LYS A 66 2.42 -22.41 -21.79
C LYS A 66 3.19 -23.06 -20.63
N GLN A 67 2.69 -22.90 -19.41
CA GLN A 67 3.27 -23.58 -18.23
C GLN A 67 3.21 -25.10 -18.34
N ASN A 68 2.19 -25.64 -19.03
CA ASN A 68 2.05 -27.07 -19.33
C ASN A 68 2.78 -27.49 -20.63
N GLY A 69 3.72 -26.68 -21.12
CA GLY A 69 4.59 -27.02 -22.24
C GLY A 69 3.96 -26.89 -23.62
N MET A 70 2.80 -26.26 -23.76
CA MET A 70 2.16 -26.00 -25.06
C MET A 70 2.56 -24.64 -25.64
N SER A 71 2.64 -24.56 -26.96
CA SER A 71 2.78 -23.27 -27.66
C SER A 71 1.39 -22.67 -27.84
N VAL A 72 1.21 -21.37 -27.64
CA VAL A 72 -0.10 -20.71 -27.80
C VAL A 72 -0.03 -19.61 -28.85
N VAL A 73 -0.99 -19.60 -29.77
CA VAL A 73 -1.11 -18.56 -30.80
C VAL A 73 -1.28 -17.18 -30.12
N PRO A 74 -0.47 -16.16 -30.47
CA PRO A 74 -0.59 -14.83 -29.89
C PRO A 74 -2.03 -14.27 -29.97
N MET A 75 -2.54 -13.71 -28.87
CA MET A 75 -3.93 -13.29 -28.74
C MET A 75 -4.34 -12.20 -29.74
N ASN A 76 -3.41 -11.35 -30.17
CA ASN A 76 -3.64 -10.38 -31.26
C ASN A 76 -3.91 -11.06 -32.61
N ALA A 77 -3.19 -12.14 -32.93
CA ALA A 77 -3.43 -12.94 -34.12
C ALA A 77 -4.75 -13.73 -34.01
N ALA A 78 -5.05 -14.31 -32.84
CA ALA A 78 -6.32 -14.99 -32.58
C ALA A 78 -7.54 -14.07 -32.77
N ARG A 79 -7.46 -12.82 -32.28
CA ARG A 79 -8.50 -11.80 -32.49
C ARG A 79 -8.67 -11.42 -33.96
N GLN A 80 -7.56 -11.23 -34.70
CA GLN A 80 -7.63 -10.94 -36.13
C GLN A 80 -8.22 -12.09 -36.96
N LEU A 81 -7.95 -13.34 -36.55
CA LEU A 81 -8.53 -14.53 -37.17
C LEU A 81 -10.05 -14.60 -36.91
N GLN A 82 -10.50 -14.36 -35.68
CA GLN A 82 -11.93 -14.38 -35.34
C GLN A 82 -12.72 -13.24 -36.01
N GLN A 83 -12.16 -12.02 -36.08
CA GLN A 83 -12.84 -10.86 -36.68
C GLN A 83 -13.25 -11.07 -38.14
N ARG A 84 -12.58 -11.98 -38.87
CA ARG A 84 -12.92 -12.32 -40.26
C ARG A 84 -14.11 -13.29 -40.38
N HIS A 85 -14.51 -13.95 -39.29
CA HIS A 85 -15.50 -15.03 -39.28
C HIS A 85 -16.72 -14.79 -38.37
N GLY A 86 -16.79 -13.65 -37.66
CA GLY A 86 -17.92 -13.27 -36.79
C GLY A 86 -17.79 -13.75 -35.34
N GLU A 87 -18.66 -13.26 -34.44
CA GLU A 87 -18.57 -13.51 -32.99
C GLU A 87 -19.14 -14.87 -32.54
N ASN A 88 -20.02 -15.49 -33.34
CA ASN A 88 -20.59 -16.80 -33.04
C ASN A 88 -19.74 -17.91 -33.66
N ILE A 89 -19.01 -18.64 -32.81
CA ILE A 89 -18.12 -19.72 -33.23
C ILE A 89 -18.81 -21.07 -33.06
N ASP A 90 -19.18 -21.68 -34.18
CA ASP A 90 -19.62 -23.08 -34.22
C ASP A 90 -18.43 -24.05 -34.34
N LEU A 91 -18.69 -25.35 -34.22
CA LEU A 91 -17.65 -26.38 -34.26
C LEU A 91 -16.88 -26.39 -35.59
N ALA A 92 -17.57 -26.13 -36.71
CA ALA A 92 -16.98 -26.10 -38.04
C ALA A 92 -16.02 -24.91 -38.19
N THR A 93 -16.43 -23.74 -37.70
CA THR A 93 -15.63 -22.50 -37.69
C THR A 93 -14.42 -22.63 -36.77
N ALA A 94 -14.57 -23.22 -35.58
CA ALA A 94 -13.45 -23.46 -34.68
C ALA A 94 -12.36 -24.32 -35.34
N ARG A 95 -12.73 -25.42 -36.02
CA ARG A 95 -11.76 -26.26 -36.77
C ARG A 95 -11.14 -25.54 -37.96
N ALA A 96 -11.88 -24.66 -38.64
CA ALA A 96 -11.34 -23.86 -39.73
C ALA A 96 -10.29 -22.85 -39.24
N LEU A 97 -10.60 -22.12 -38.15
CA LEU A 97 -9.69 -21.17 -37.51
C LEU A 97 -8.43 -21.89 -36.98
N GLY A 98 -8.59 -23.07 -36.38
CA GLY A 98 -7.48 -23.92 -35.94
C GLY A 98 -6.55 -24.31 -37.09
N ARG A 99 -7.10 -24.76 -38.23
CA ARG A 99 -6.31 -25.07 -39.44
C ARG A 99 -5.56 -23.86 -39.98
N GLN A 100 -6.22 -22.70 -40.02
CA GLN A 100 -5.61 -21.45 -40.49
C GLN A 100 -4.50 -20.95 -39.57
N ALA A 101 -4.62 -21.18 -38.26
CA ALA A 101 -3.61 -20.84 -37.26
C ALA A 101 -2.48 -21.89 -37.13
N GLY A 102 -2.58 -23.03 -37.82
CA GLY A 102 -1.66 -24.16 -37.67
C GLY A 102 -1.76 -24.86 -36.31
N ALA A 103 -2.82 -24.62 -35.55
CA ALA A 103 -3.02 -25.19 -34.22
C ALA A 103 -3.53 -26.65 -34.30
N GLN A 104 -3.18 -27.45 -33.31
CA GLN A 104 -3.65 -28.83 -33.15
C GLN A 104 -4.94 -28.91 -32.33
N LEU A 105 -5.15 -27.93 -31.44
CA LEU A 105 -6.31 -27.82 -30.57
C LEU A 105 -6.81 -26.36 -30.54
N VAL A 106 -8.13 -26.18 -30.49
CA VAL A 106 -8.78 -24.87 -30.35
C VAL A 106 -9.58 -24.85 -29.06
N ILE A 107 -9.42 -23.78 -28.27
CA ILE A 107 -10.19 -23.56 -27.03
C ILE A 107 -11.00 -22.28 -27.20
N TYR A 108 -12.31 -22.39 -26.98
CA TYR A 108 -13.24 -21.26 -26.99
C TYR A 108 -14.39 -21.51 -26.02
N GLY A 109 -15.08 -20.44 -25.61
CA GLY A 109 -16.15 -20.55 -24.63
C GLY A 109 -16.75 -19.22 -24.21
N SER A 110 -17.60 -19.29 -23.20
CA SER A 110 -18.17 -18.14 -22.51
C SER A 110 -17.77 -18.12 -21.04
N PHE A 111 -17.65 -16.92 -20.48
CA PHE A 111 -17.39 -16.66 -19.07
C PHE A 111 -18.46 -15.70 -18.54
N ASN A 112 -19.17 -16.11 -17.50
CA ASN A 112 -20.20 -15.29 -16.85
C ASN A 112 -19.82 -15.11 -15.38
N GLN A 113 -19.71 -13.87 -14.91
CA GLN A 113 -19.50 -13.60 -13.49
C GLN A 113 -20.81 -13.79 -12.71
N LEU A 114 -20.74 -14.52 -11.60
CA LEU A 114 -21.88 -14.86 -10.73
C LEU A 114 -21.56 -14.39 -9.31
N GLY A 115 -21.80 -13.10 -9.02
CA GLY A 115 -21.40 -12.47 -7.76
C GLY A 115 -19.88 -12.49 -7.57
N ASP A 116 -19.42 -13.06 -6.45
CA ASP A 116 -18.00 -13.28 -6.15
C ASP A 116 -17.39 -14.49 -6.89
N GLY A 117 -18.26 -15.29 -7.54
CA GLY A 117 -17.91 -16.48 -8.32
C GLY A 117 -18.04 -16.29 -9.83
N PHE A 118 -17.91 -17.38 -10.57
CA PHE A 118 -18.08 -17.39 -12.03
C PHE A 118 -18.57 -18.76 -12.53
N SER A 119 -19.25 -18.73 -13.68
CA SER A 119 -19.44 -19.90 -14.54
C SER A 119 -18.68 -19.74 -15.85
N MET A 120 -18.06 -20.81 -16.31
CA MET A 120 -17.27 -20.83 -17.54
C MET A 120 -17.59 -22.08 -18.35
N ASP A 121 -18.18 -21.89 -19.52
CA ASP A 121 -18.52 -22.96 -20.45
C ASP A 121 -17.51 -22.97 -21.59
N THR A 122 -16.62 -23.96 -21.60
CA THR A 122 -15.55 -24.05 -22.59
C THR A 122 -15.66 -25.31 -23.41
N ARG A 123 -15.11 -25.27 -24.63
CA ARG A 123 -14.97 -26.42 -25.51
C ARG A 123 -13.54 -26.52 -26.00
N LEU A 124 -12.98 -27.73 -25.91
CA LEU A 124 -11.70 -28.10 -26.49
C LEU A 124 -11.97 -28.86 -27.78
N VAL A 125 -11.49 -28.35 -28.91
CA VAL A 125 -11.77 -28.88 -30.24
C VAL A 125 -10.47 -29.32 -30.92
N PRO A 126 -10.27 -30.63 -31.14
CA PRO A 126 -9.21 -31.14 -32.01
C PRO A 126 -9.40 -30.66 -33.45
N VAL A 127 -8.33 -30.16 -34.06
CA VAL A 127 -8.37 -29.54 -35.39
C VAL A 127 -8.43 -30.57 -36.52
N GLN A 128 -7.79 -31.73 -36.36
CA GLN A 128 -7.73 -32.78 -37.38
C GLN A 128 -8.90 -33.78 -37.30
N GLN A 129 -9.03 -34.52 -36.19
CA GLN A 129 -10.10 -35.49 -35.92
C GLN A 129 -10.31 -35.65 -34.40
N GLY A 130 -11.56 -35.87 -33.97
CA GLY A 130 -11.95 -36.03 -32.55
C GLY A 130 -13.20 -35.23 -32.17
N GLU A 131 -13.95 -35.71 -31.18
CA GLU A 131 -15.13 -35.00 -30.65
C GLU A 131 -14.70 -33.76 -29.86
N ALA A 132 -15.54 -32.72 -29.89
CA ALA A 132 -15.34 -31.54 -29.06
C ALA A 132 -15.66 -31.90 -27.61
N VAL A 133 -14.71 -31.67 -26.70
CA VAL A 133 -14.87 -31.99 -25.29
C VAL A 133 -15.37 -30.74 -24.56
N PRO A 134 -16.60 -30.75 -23.99
CA PRO A 134 -17.05 -29.67 -23.14
C PRO A 134 -16.33 -29.71 -21.79
N ALA A 135 -15.98 -28.54 -21.27
CA ALA A 135 -15.44 -28.34 -19.94
C ALA A 135 -16.12 -27.12 -19.31
N GLY A 136 -17.16 -27.40 -18.53
CA GLY A 136 -17.88 -26.42 -17.73
C GLY A 136 -17.28 -26.31 -16.32
N PHE A 137 -17.18 -25.10 -15.82
CA PHE A 137 -16.73 -24.81 -14.46
C PHE A 137 -17.69 -23.86 -13.80
N GLU A 138 -18.06 -24.15 -12.56
CA GLU A 138 -18.78 -23.22 -11.69
C GLU A 138 -18.03 -23.15 -10.37
N ARG A 139 -17.68 -21.93 -9.95
CA ARG A 139 -16.88 -21.67 -8.76
C ARG A 139 -17.43 -20.47 -8.02
N ASN A 140 -17.47 -20.57 -6.69
CA ASN A 140 -17.96 -19.50 -5.81
C ASN A 140 -16.92 -18.41 -5.53
N SER A 141 -15.75 -18.46 -6.20
CA SER A 141 -14.68 -17.48 -6.03
C SER A 141 -13.89 -17.30 -7.33
N LEU A 142 -13.61 -16.05 -7.70
CA LEU A 142 -12.73 -15.69 -8.81
C LEU A 142 -11.28 -16.17 -8.64
N VAL A 143 -10.84 -16.44 -7.39
CA VAL A 143 -9.49 -17.00 -7.13
C VAL A 143 -9.32 -18.38 -7.77
N ALA A 144 -10.41 -19.15 -7.92
CA ALA A 144 -10.38 -20.48 -8.52
C ALA A 144 -10.24 -20.47 -10.07
N LEU A 145 -10.14 -19.29 -10.71
CA LEU A 145 -9.99 -19.18 -12.16
C LEU A 145 -8.67 -19.78 -12.66
N SER A 146 -7.58 -19.63 -11.90
CA SER A 146 -6.29 -20.27 -12.20
C SER A 146 -6.38 -21.79 -12.17
N ASP A 147 -7.13 -22.34 -11.21
CA ASP A 147 -7.31 -23.80 -11.07
C ASP A 147 -8.20 -24.37 -12.19
N CYS A 148 -9.17 -23.59 -12.66
CA CYS A 148 -9.96 -23.98 -13.83
C CYS A 148 -9.11 -23.92 -15.11
N ALA A 149 -8.28 -22.88 -15.26
CA ALA A 149 -7.32 -22.79 -16.35
C ALA A 149 -6.28 -23.92 -16.31
N SER A 150 -5.85 -24.37 -15.13
CA SER A 150 -4.90 -25.48 -14.99
C SER A 150 -5.55 -26.81 -15.35
N THR A 151 -6.81 -27.01 -14.95
CA THR A 151 -7.61 -28.16 -15.38
C THR A 151 -7.78 -28.19 -16.91
N LEU A 152 -8.06 -27.04 -17.54
CA LEU A 152 -8.14 -26.92 -18.99
C LEU A 152 -6.81 -27.24 -19.68
N ALA A 153 -5.70 -26.75 -19.13
CA ALA A 153 -4.38 -27.03 -19.67
C ALA A 153 -4.00 -28.51 -19.56
N SER A 154 -4.32 -29.16 -18.43
CA SER A 154 -4.11 -30.61 -18.27
C SER A 154 -4.91 -31.42 -19.29
N ARG A 155 -6.20 -31.08 -19.51
CA ARG A 155 -7.03 -31.72 -20.53
C ARG A 155 -6.51 -31.47 -21.94
N ALA A 156 -6.07 -30.25 -22.25
CA ALA A 156 -5.46 -29.91 -23.54
C ALA A 156 -4.17 -30.71 -23.78
N ALA A 157 -3.35 -30.91 -22.75
CA ALA A 157 -2.13 -31.72 -22.82
C ALA A 157 -2.43 -33.21 -23.05
N GLU A 158 -3.48 -33.75 -22.43
CA GLU A 158 -3.95 -35.13 -22.69
C GLU A 158 -4.45 -35.30 -24.13
N MET A 159 -5.27 -34.35 -24.62
CA MET A 159 -5.84 -34.41 -25.97
C MET A 159 -4.78 -34.25 -27.06
N THR A 160 -3.73 -33.48 -26.82
CA THR A 160 -2.62 -33.30 -27.77
C THR A 160 -1.59 -34.43 -27.72
N LYS A 161 -1.50 -35.17 -26.61
CA LYS A 161 -0.70 -36.42 -26.51
C LYS A 161 -1.36 -37.63 -27.19
N ALA A 162 -2.69 -37.65 -27.31
CA ALA A 162 -3.46 -38.78 -27.85
C ALA A 162 -3.37 -38.97 -29.39
N SER A 163 -2.52 -38.21 -30.09
CA SER A 163 -2.38 -38.26 -31.56
C SER A 163 -1.06 -38.92 -31.99
N SER A 164 -0.89 -40.22 -31.72
CA SER A 164 0.06 -41.14 -32.39
C SER A 164 -0.34 -42.61 -32.15
N PRO A 165 -0.07 -43.53 -33.09
CA PRO A 165 -0.89 -44.73 -33.31
C PRO A 165 -0.67 -45.85 -32.28
N ALA A 166 -1.74 -46.59 -32.01
CA ALA A 166 -1.81 -47.73 -31.10
C ALA A 166 -0.95 -48.94 -31.55
N PRO A 167 -0.36 -49.71 -30.61
CA PRO A 167 0.03 -51.09 -30.86
C PRO A 167 -1.15 -52.06 -30.65
N ALA A 168 -1.18 -53.11 -31.48
CA ALA A 168 -2.19 -54.17 -31.51
C ALA A 168 -2.25 -55.01 -30.21
N PRO A 169 -3.42 -55.59 -29.86
CA PRO A 169 -3.55 -56.45 -28.71
C PRO A 169 -3.04 -57.88 -28.99
N GLN A 170 -2.18 -58.39 -28.10
CA GLN A 170 -1.78 -59.80 -28.06
C GLN A 170 -2.82 -60.64 -27.30
N LEU A 171 -3.08 -61.81 -27.86
CA LEU A 171 -3.98 -62.86 -27.37
C LEU A 171 -3.22 -63.89 -26.50
N ALA A 172 -4.02 -64.58 -25.67
CA ALA A 172 -3.74 -65.78 -24.85
C ALA A 172 -3.04 -65.50 -23.50
N ASP A 173 -3.38 -66.15 -22.39
CA ASP A 173 -3.94 -67.48 -22.21
C ASP A 173 -4.58 -67.58 -20.82
N ASN A 174 -5.77 -68.18 -20.70
CA ASN A 174 -6.37 -68.50 -19.41
C ASN A 174 -7.29 -69.72 -19.53
N GLY A 175 -6.91 -70.80 -18.86
CA GLY A 175 -7.81 -71.84 -18.38
C GLY A 175 -7.04 -72.97 -17.68
N PRO A 176 -7.69 -73.88 -16.94
CA PRO A 176 -9.03 -73.80 -16.35
C PRO A 176 -9.06 -74.23 -14.86
N GLY A 177 -10.12 -73.85 -14.13
CA GLY A 177 -10.40 -74.36 -12.79
C GLY A 177 -11.88 -74.31 -12.44
N PHE A 178 -12.60 -75.40 -12.72
CA PHE A 178 -13.89 -75.79 -12.10
C PHE A 178 -13.65 -76.05 -10.59
N VAL A 179 -14.59 -75.91 -9.65
CA VAL A 179 -15.87 -76.64 -9.44
C VAL A 179 -16.77 -75.90 -8.41
N PRO A 180 -18.06 -76.29 -8.21
CA PRO A 180 -19.19 -75.38 -7.93
C PRO A 180 -19.94 -75.69 -6.61
N MET A 181 -21.04 -74.95 -6.38
CA MET A 181 -22.27 -75.25 -5.61
C MET A 181 -22.69 -74.00 -4.80
N GLY A 182 -23.91 -73.49 -4.84
CA GLY A 182 -25.14 -73.99 -5.43
C GLY A 182 -26.20 -72.89 -5.56
N ALA A 183 -27.24 -73.18 -6.33
CA ALA A 183 -28.46 -72.38 -6.46
C ALA A 183 -29.43 -72.69 -5.29
N PRO A 184 -30.48 -71.88 -5.00
CA PRO A 184 -31.51 -71.54 -5.98
C PRO A 184 -31.88 -70.06 -6.05
N ALA A 185 -32.58 -69.74 -7.14
CA ALA A 185 -33.13 -68.44 -7.47
C ALA A 185 -34.18 -67.93 -6.47
N ALA A 186 -34.19 -66.61 -6.29
CA ALA A 186 -35.42 -65.84 -6.08
C ALA A 186 -35.38 -64.64 -7.05
N ALA A 187 -36.44 -64.50 -7.85
CA ALA A 187 -36.68 -63.33 -8.67
C ALA A 187 -37.45 -62.26 -7.86
N LYS A 188 -37.25 -60.99 -8.24
CA LYS A 188 -37.98 -59.74 -7.89
C LYS A 188 -37.38 -58.97 -6.71
N GLY A 189 -37.10 -57.66 -6.77
CA GLY A 189 -37.29 -56.66 -7.82
C GLY A 189 -36.79 -55.31 -7.29
N GLY A 190 -35.64 -54.85 -7.78
CA GLY A 190 -35.15 -53.49 -7.51
C GLY A 190 -36.00 -52.44 -8.21
N LEU A 191 -35.88 -51.18 -7.79
CA LEU A 191 -36.60 -50.07 -8.40
C LEU A 191 -36.39 -50.06 -9.92
N ALA A 192 -37.48 -50.11 -10.67
CA ALA A 192 -37.47 -50.06 -12.13
C ALA A 192 -37.08 -48.65 -12.63
N ASP A 193 -37.39 -47.62 -11.83
CA ASP A 193 -37.08 -46.22 -12.11
C ASP A 193 -37.22 -45.35 -10.85
N VAL A 194 -36.63 -44.15 -10.87
CA VAL A 194 -36.81 -43.11 -9.84
C VAL A 194 -37.23 -41.83 -10.57
N GLN A 195 -38.36 -41.24 -10.18
CA GLN A 195 -38.94 -40.08 -10.86
C GLN A 195 -39.23 -38.95 -9.89
N VAL A 196 -39.17 -37.72 -10.40
CA VAL A 196 -39.53 -36.51 -9.66
C VAL A 196 -40.70 -35.83 -10.39
N ARG A 197 -41.76 -35.50 -9.65
CA ARG A 197 -42.96 -34.82 -10.16
C ARG A 197 -43.19 -33.52 -9.38
N GLY A 198 -43.76 -32.51 -10.05
CA GLY A 198 -44.07 -31.22 -9.43
C GLY A 198 -43.00 -30.13 -9.60
N MET A 199 -41.95 -30.44 -10.37
CA MET A 199 -40.97 -29.45 -10.85
C MET A 199 -41.59 -28.56 -11.93
N ASN A 200 -41.38 -27.25 -11.84
CA ASN A 200 -41.96 -26.24 -12.72
C ASN A 200 -40.92 -25.26 -13.29
N VAL A 201 -39.88 -24.95 -12.53
CA VAL A 201 -38.85 -23.95 -12.88
C VAL A 201 -37.48 -24.62 -12.98
N MET A 202 -37.10 -25.42 -11.99
CA MET A 202 -35.87 -26.21 -12.02
C MET A 202 -36.03 -27.50 -12.82
N ASP A 203 -34.91 -28.00 -13.37
CA ASP A 203 -34.86 -29.28 -14.06
C ASP A 203 -35.00 -30.44 -13.04
N PRO A 204 -35.88 -31.43 -13.27
CA PRO A 204 -35.99 -32.64 -12.43
C PRO A 204 -34.67 -33.34 -12.15
N ASP A 205 -33.71 -33.28 -13.08
CA ASP A 205 -32.38 -33.88 -12.92
C ASP A 205 -31.60 -33.26 -11.74
N THR A 206 -31.89 -32.01 -11.38
CA THR A 206 -31.30 -31.32 -10.21
C THR A 206 -31.58 -32.06 -8.92
N VAL A 207 -32.79 -32.63 -8.79
CA VAL A 207 -33.19 -33.43 -7.63
C VAL A 207 -32.59 -34.82 -7.75
N LEU A 208 -32.69 -35.46 -8.92
CA LEU A 208 -32.18 -36.82 -9.16
C LEU A 208 -30.67 -36.95 -8.92
N MET A 209 -29.88 -35.94 -9.30
CA MET A 209 -28.43 -35.92 -9.05
C MET A 209 -28.06 -35.84 -7.57
N ARG A 210 -28.97 -35.36 -6.72
CA ARG A 210 -28.75 -35.25 -5.27
C ARG A 210 -29.11 -36.54 -4.54
N LEU A 211 -29.92 -37.42 -5.14
CA LEU A 211 -30.36 -38.65 -4.53
C LEU A 211 -29.25 -39.70 -4.46
N THR A 212 -29.22 -40.44 -3.36
CA THR A 212 -28.34 -41.62 -3.21
C THR A 212 -28.98 -42.88 -3.79
N ILE A 213 -30.31 -42.97 -3.75
CA ILE A 213 -31.11 -44.08 -4.29
C ILE A 213 -31.16 -43.98 -5.82
N ARG A 214 -30.84 -45.08 -6.50
CA ARG A 214 -30.84 -45.19 -7.96
C ARG A 214 -31.69 -46.35 -8.44
N LYS A 215 -31.94 -46.35 -9.75
CA LYS A 215 -32.57 -47.47 -10.45
C LYS A 215 -31.81 -48.77 -10.19
N GLY A 216 -32.52 -49.81 -9.77
CA GLY A 216 -31.97 -51.12 -9.39
C GLY A 216 -31.85 -51.35 -7.88
N ASP A 217 -31.91 -50.28 -7.06
CA ASP A 217 -31.80 -50.39 -5.61
C ASP A 217 -33.09 -50.95 -4.97
N THR A 218 -32.96 -51.53 -3.78
CA THR A 218 -34.09 -51.99 -2.94
C THR A 218 -34.09 -51.20 -1.62
N PRO A 219 -34.45 -49.91 -1.63
CA PRO A 219 -34.39 -49.07 -0.44
C PRO A 219 -35.48 -49.46 0.57
N ASP A 220 -35.15 -49.39 1.85
CA ASP A 220 -36.13 -49.49 2.93
C ASP A 220 -36.77 -48.13 3.24
N ALA A 221 -37.76 -48.12 4.14
CA ALA A 221 -38.48 -46.90 4.50
C ALA A 221 -37.57 -45.83 5.14
N HIS A 222 -36.49 -46.23 5.82
CA HIS A 222 -35.55 -45.29 6.42
C HIS A 222 -34.71 -44.59 5.35
N ALA A 223 -34.19 -45.35 4.39
CA ALA A 223 -33.44 -44.82 3.24
C ALA A 223 -34.30 -43.85 2.41
N ILE A 224 -35.58 -44.17 2.17
CA ILE A 224 -36.50 -43.25 1.45
C ILE A 224 -36.72 -41.96 2.24
N ASN A 225 -36.87 -42.04 3.56
CA ASN A 225 -37.07 -40.86 4.41
C ASN A 225 -35.82 -39.96 4.48
N GLU A 226 -34.62 -40.54 4.48
CA GLU A 226 -33.36 -39.78 4.38
C GLU A 226 -33.27 -39.05 3.02
N GLU A 227 -33.74 -39.65 1.93
CA GLU A 227 -33.81 -38.96 0.64
C GLU A 227 -34.86 -37.83 0.64
N VAL A 228 -36.04 -38.04 1.24
CA VAL A 228 -37.02 -36.95 1.42
C VAL A 228 -36.41 -35.78 2.19
N LYS A 229 -35.70 -36.07 3.28
CA LYS A 229 -35.00 -35.06 4.08
C LYS A 229 -33.91 -34.36 3.25
N ARG A 230 -33.13 -35.10 2.47
CA ARG A 230 -32.10 -34.55 1.58
C ARG A 230 -32.66 -33.60 0.53
N ILE A 231 -33.81 -33.93 -0.06
CA ILE A 231 -34.51 -33.06 -1.02
C ILE A 231 -35.05 -31.82 -0.30
N TRP A 232 -35.64 -31.97 0.89
CA TRP A 232 -36.11 -30.85 1.71
C TRP A 232 -34.98 -29.88 2.08
N GLU A 233 -33.82 -30.42 2.49
CA GLU A 233 -32.60 -29.66 2.83
C GLU A 233 -32.03 -28.87 1.63
N MET A 234 -32.46 -29.15 0.39
CA MET A 234 -32.13 -28.31 -0.75
C MET A 234 -32.76 -26.91 -0.66
N GLY A 235 -33.82 -26.73 0.13
CA GLY A 235 -34.40 -25.41 0.48
C GLY A 235 -35.33 -24.78 -0.56
N TYR A 236 -35.50 -25.42 -1.73
CA TYR A 236 -36.30 -24.92 -2.86
C TYR A 236 -37.75 -25.43 -2.89
N PHE A 237 -38.14 -26.31 -1.97
CA PHE A 237 -39.45 -26.96 -1.98
C PHE A 237 -40.22 -26.61 -0.70
N SER A 238 -41.53 -26.40 -0.80
CA SER A 238 -42.43 -26.16 0.34
C SER A 238 -43.10 -27.44 0.83
N ASP A 239 -43.09 -28.51 0.02
CA ASP A 239 -43.54 -29.85 0.40
C ASP A 239 -42.76 -30.90 -0.41
N VAL A 240 -42.43 -32.03 0.21
CA VAL A 240 -41.70 -33.16 -0.41
C VAL A 240 -42.30 -34.46 0.11
N GLN A 241 -42.81 -35.28 -0.80
CA GLN A 241 -43.41 -36.57 -0.49
C GLN A 241 -42.81 -37.65 -1.36
N ALA A 242 -42.64 -38.86 -0.82
CA ALA A 242 -42.20 -40.02 -1.58
C ALA A 242 -43.29 -41.09 -1.59
N THR A 243 -43.58 -41.62 -2.77
CA THR A 243 -44.59 -42.68 -2.98
C THR A 243 -44.02 -43.77 -3.88
N LEU A 244 -44.31 -45.02 -3.56
CA LEU A 244 -43.90 -46.17 -4.36
C LEU A 244 -45.07 -46.61 -5.26
N GLU A 245 -44.99 -46.32 -6.55
CA GLU A 245 -45.98 -46.68 -7.55
C GLU A 245 -45.53 -47.97 -8.28
N GLY A 246 -45.94 -49.13 -7.77
CA GLY A 246 -45.47 -50.43 -8.28
C GLY A 246 -44.00 -50.68 -7.94
N ASN A 247 -43.11 -50.62 -8.94
CA ASN A 247 -41.65 -50.72 -8.76
C ASN A 247 -40.93 -49.38 -9.06
N VAL A 248 -41.66 -48.25 -9.16
CA VAL A 248 -41.08 -46.92 -9.41
C VAL A 248 -41.22 -46.06 -8.16
N LEU A 249 -40.12 -45.45 -7.71
CA LEU A 249 -40.13 -44.50 -6.59
C LEU A 249 -40.36 -43.09 -7.15
N VAL A 250 -41.48 -42.46 -6.75
CA VAL A 250 -41.88 -41.14 -7.21
C VAL A 250 -41.78 -40.14 -6.06
N PHE A 251 -40.90 -39.16 -6.20
CA PHE A 251 -40.84 -37.99 -5.34
C PHE A 251 -41.76 -36.90 -5.90
N THR A 252 -42.80 -36.55 -5.16
CA THR A 252 -43.68 -35.42 -5.49
C THR A 252 -43.25 -34.21 -4.67
N VAL A 253 -42.90 -33.12 -5.34
CA VAL A 253 -42.43 -31.89 -4.70
C VAL A 253 -43.33 -30.71 -5.05
N VAL A 254 -43.44 -29.74 -4.15
CA VAL A 254 -44.04 -28.43 -4.42
C VAL A 254 -42.91 -27.40 -4.45
N GLU A 255 -42.52 -27.00 -5.65
CA GLU A 255 -41.45 -26.01 -5.84
C GLU A 255 -41.89 -24.61 -5.39
N LYS A 256 -40.99 -23.91 -4.68
CA LYS A 256 -41.17 -22.52 -4.26
C LYS A 256 -41.20 -21.59 -5.49
N PRO A 257 -41.80 -20.39 -5.40
CA PRO A 257 -41.95 -19.52 -6.56
C PRO A 257 -40.59 -19.00 -7.06
N ARG A 258 -40.55 -18.71 -8.36
CA ARG A 258 -39.47 -17.93 -8.98
C ARG A 258 -39.62 -16.46 -8.61
N ILE A 259 -38.52 -15.80 -8.32
CA ILE A 259 -38.51 -14.37 -7.97
C ILE A 259 -38.51 -13.53 -9.24
N ASP A 260 -39.59 -12.80 -9.50
CA ASP A 260 -39.72 -11.94 -10.69
C ASP A 260 -39.11 -10.55 -10.48
N SER A 261 -39.14 -10.06 -9.24
CA SER A 261 -38.52 -8.80 -8.84
C SER A 261 -38.35 -8.75 -7.32
N ILE A 262 -37.34 -8.03 -6.87
CA ILE A 262 -37.08 -7.77 -5.44
C ILE A 262 -37.35 -6.29 -5.16
N VAL A 263 -38.14 -6.01 -4.13
CA VAL A 263 -38.48 -4.64 -3.70
C VAL A 263 -38.01 -4.45 -2.27
N VAL A 264 -37.27 -3.37 -2.01
CA VAL A 264 -36.84 -3.00 -0.65
C VAL A 264 -37.73 -1.86 -0.13
N GLU A 265 -38.36 -2.09 1.01
CA GLU A 265 -39.20 -1.15 1.76
C GLU A 265 -38.56 -0.80 3.11
N GLY A 266 -38.83 0.40 3.62
CA GLY A 266 -38.35 0.87 4.94
C GLY A 266 -36.89 1.36 4.97
N SER A 267 -36.10 1.03 3.94
CA SER A 267 -34.72 1.50 3.72
C SER A 267 -34.67 3.01 3.36
N LYS A 268 -34.30 3.86 4.31
CA LYS A 268 -34.11 5.32 4.23
C LYS A 268 -32.67 5.74 4.53
N GLY A 269 -31.99 5.07 5.48
CA GLY A 269 -30.65 5.37 5.95
C GLY A 269 -29.53 4.76 5.09
N ILE A 270 -29.82 3.62 4.45
CA ILE A 270 -28.94 2.97 3.47
C ILE A 270 -29.67 2.95 2.12
N SER A 271 -28.94 3.02 1.01
CA SER A 271 -29.59 2.98 -0.31
C SER A 271 -30.14 1.58 -0.59
N LYS A 272 -31.26 1.51 -1.32
CA LYS A 272 -31.88 0.24 -1.71
C LYS A 272 -30.95 -0.63 -2.54
N ASP A 273 -30.10 0.01 -3.35
CA ASP A 273 -29.12 -0.68 -4.20
C ASP A 273 -28.04 -1.36 -3.35
N ASP A 274 -27.59 -0.74 -2.26
CA ASP A 274 -26.63 -1.36 -1.33
C ASP A 274 -27.25 -2.57 -0.60
N VAL A 275 -28.53 -2.47 -0.23
CA VAL A 275 -29.28 -3.60 0.36
C VAL A 275 -29.37 -4.74 -0.64
N LEU A 276 -29.73 -4.47 -1.89
CA LEU A 276 -29.78 -5.48 -2.96
C LEU A 276 -28.40 -6.05 -3.32
N ALA A 277 -27.34 -5.25 -3.22
CA ALA A 277 -25.97 -5.69 -3.47
C ALA A 277 -25.50 -6.70 -2.41
N ALA A 278 -25.89 -6.51 -1.14
CA ALA A 278 -25.55 -7.40 -0.04
C ALA A 278 -26.27 -8.77 -0.09
N MET A 279 -27.38 -8.86 -0.83
CA MET A 279 -28.17 -10.10 -0.98
C MET A 279 -27.56 -11.05 -2.01
N GLY A 280 -27.54 -12.34 -1.69
CA GLY A 280 -27.28 -13.45 -2.62
C GLY A 280 -28.50 -13.83 -3.46
N THR A 281 -29.71 -13.57 -2.96
CA THR A 281 -30.95 -13.77 -3.71
C THR A 281 -31.04 -12.78 -4.88
N ARG A 282 -31.25 -13.30 -6.09
CA ARG A 282 -31.33 -12.52 -7.33
C ARG A 282 -32.66 -12.73 -8.05
N THR A 283 -33.07 -11.72 -8.80
CA THR A 283 -34.22 -11.82 -9.71
C THR A 283 -33.97 -12.91 -10.75
N GLY A 284 -34.97 -13.74 -11.02
CA GLY A 284 -34.92 -14.85 -11.94
C GLY A 284 -34.66 -16.21 -11.30
N ASN A 285 -34.18 -16.26 -10.05
CA ASN A 285 -33.90 -17.51 -9.33
C ASN A 285 -35.15 -18.06 -8.64
N VAL A 286 -35.15 -19.37 -8.39
CA VAL A 286 -36.13 -20.00 -7.47
C VAL A 286 -35.79 -19.61 -6.05
N LEU A 287 -36.82 -19.26 -5.27
CA LEU A 287 -36.64 -18.88 -3.88
C LEU A 287 -36.02 -20.02 -3.07
N ASN A 288 -34.90 -19.72 -2.39
CA ASN A 288 -34.26 -20.61 -1.44
C ASN A 288 -34.30 -19.97 -0.05
N GLU A 289 -34.85 -20.69 0.93
CA GLU A 289 -35.07 -20.14 2.28
C GLU A 289 -33.79 -20.00 3.10
N GLN A 290 -32.79 -20.85 2.87
CA GLN A 290 -31.50 -20.73 3.53
C GLN A 290 -30.77 -19.49 3.05
N VAL A 291 -30.71 -19.29 1.73
CA VAL A 291 -30.12 -18.09 1.13
C VAL A 291 -30.85 -16.82 1.58
N LEU A 292 -32.19 -16.88 1.65
CA LEU A 292 -32.97 -15.73 2.11
C LEU A 292 -32.73 -15.43 3.60
N SER A 293 -32.60 -16.45 4.46
CA SER A 293 -32.23 -16.25 5.86
C SER A 293 -30.85 -15.59 5.99
N ASP A 294 -29.86 -16.07 5.24
CA ASP A 294 -28.52 -15.49 5.19
C ASP A 294 -28.56 -14.04 4.67
N ASP A 295 -29.41 -13.74 3.68
CA ASP A 295 -29.61 -12.40 3.17
C ASP A 295 -30.20 -11.45 4.22
N LEU A 296 -31.23 -11.87 4.96
CA LEU A 296 -31.80 -11.05 6.04
C LEU A 296 -30.77 -10.77 7.14
N GLN A 297 -29.92 -11.75 7.45
CA GLN A 297 -28.82 -11.57 8.39
C GLN A 297 -27.79 -10.58 7.85
N LYS A 298 -27.34 -10.73 6.60
CA LYS A 298 -26.40 -9.80 5.94
C LYS A 298 -26.94 -8.38 5.87
N ILE A 299 -28.22 -8.22 5.58
CA ILE A 299 -28.88 -6.90 5.60
C ILE A 299 -28.84 -6.34 7.02
N THR A 300 -29.22 -7.12 8.04
CA THR A 300 -29.16 -6.68 9.44
C THR A 300 -27.73 -6.29 9.85
N GLU A 301 -26.71 -7.04 9.42
CA GLU A 301 -25.30 -6.74 9.64
C GLU A 301 -24.82 -5.48 8.90
N LEU A 302 -25.28 -5.25 7.67
CA LEU A 302 -25.02 -4.04 6.90
C LEU A 302 -25.54 -2.80 7.64
N TYR A 303 -26.77 -2.87 8.16
CA TYR A 303 -27.34 -1.79 8.97
C TYR A 303 -26.58 -1.57 10.28
N ARG A 304 -26.17 -2.65 10.97
CA ARG A 304 -25.34 -2.56 12.19
C ARG A 304 -24.01 -1.86 11.93
N LYS A 305 -23.33 -2.16 10.82
CA LYS A 305 -22.06 -1.52 10.43
C LYS A 305 -22.20 0.00 10.25
N GLU A 306 -23.36 0.45 9.81
CA GLU A 306 -23.69 1.87 9.64
C GLU A 306 -24.28 2.53 10.90
N GLY A 307 -24.33 1.82 12.04
CA GLY A 307 -24.79 2.36 13.33
C GLY A 307 -26.26 2.12 13.66
N TYR A 308 -26.97 1.30 12.89
CA TYR A 308 -28.38 0.93 13.12
C TYR A 308 -28.47 -0.42 13.84
N TYR A 309 -28.15 -0.45 15.14
CA TYR A 309 -28.02 -1.69 15.91
C TYR A 309 -29.33 -2.43 16.17
N LEU A 310 -30.44 -1.68 16.20
CA LEU A 310 -31.78 -2.20 16.41
C LEU A 310 -32.49 -2.59 15.11
N ALA A 311 -31.78 -2.53 13.97
CA ALA A 311 -32.36 -2.85 12.68
C ALA A 311 -32.83 -4.30 12.62
N LYS A 312 -33.97 -4.51 11.95
CA LYS A 312 -34.56 -5.82 11.70
C LYS A 312 -34.97 -5.92 10.23
N ALA A 313 -34.49 -6.94 9.55
CA ALA A 313 -34.90 -7.25 8.18
C ALA A 313 -35.85 -8.46 8.19
N ASN A 314 -37.02 -8.28 7.60
CA ASN A 314 -38.01 -9.33 7.38
C ASN A 314 -38.36 -9.38 5.89
N TYR A 315 -39.12 -10.39 5.48
CA TYR A 315 -39.62 -10.50 4.11
C TYR A 315 -41.10 -10.84 4.06
N ARG A 316 -41.73 -10.52 2.93
CA ARG A 316 -43.04 -11.02 2.54
C ARG A 316 -43.06 -11.28 1.03
N LEU A 317 -43.83 -12.28 0.61
CA LEU A 317 -44.03 -12.60 -0.80
C LEU A 317 -45.38 -12.02 -1.24
N GLU A 318 -45.38 -11.30 -2.37
CA GLU A 318 -46.60 -10.85 -3.02
C GLU A 318 -46.84 -11.63 -4.32
N ASP A 319 -48.03 -12.20 -4.45
CA ASP A 319 -48.44 -12.90 -5.66
C ASP A 319 -48.80 -11.91 -6.77
N ARG A 320 -48.26 -12.13 -7.96
CA ARG A 320 -48.72 -11.40 -9.15
C ARG A 320 -49.99 -12.06 -9.67
N HIS A 321 -51.06 -11.28 -9.82
CA HIS A 321 -52.43 -11.71 -10.19
C HIS A 321 -52.59 -12.52 -11.52
N SER A 322 -51.51 -12.98 -12.16
CA SER A 322 -51.57 -13.74 -13.42
C SER A 322 -50.35 -14.63 -13.73
N GLY A 323 -49.46 -14.93 -12.76
CA GLY A 323 -48.24 -15.73 -13.03
C GLY A 323 -47.75 -16.57 -11.85
N ARG A 324 -46.87 -17.55 -12.13
CA ARG A 324 -46.24 -18.47 -11.15
C ARG A 324 -45.00 -17.88 -10.47
N GLY A 325 -44.76 -16.58 -10.63
CA GLY A 325 -43.65 -15.84 -10.04
C GLY A 325 -44.13 -14.94 -8.90
N ALA A 326 -43.26 -14.70 -7.93
CA ALA A 326 -43.54 -13.88 -6.75
C ALA A 326 -42.67 -12.61 -6.75
N VAL A 327 -43.21 -11.54 -6.19
CA VAL A 327 -42.44 -10.35 -5.83
C VAL A 327 -41.93 -10.55 -4.41
N LEU A 328 -40.60 -10.57 -4.25
CA LEU A 328 -39.97 -10.63 -2.93
C LEU A 328 -39.86 -9.22 -2.38
N VAL A 329 -40.65 -8.92 -1.35
CA VAL A 329 -40.57 -7.63 -0.65
C VAL A 329 -39.74 -7.81 0.62
N ILE A 330 -38.62 -7.11 0.68
CA ILE A 330 -37.76 -7.02 1.85
C ILE A 330 -38.19 -5.80 2.65
N ASN A 331 -38.67 -6.04 3.87
CA ASN A 331 -39.13 -5.02 4.80
C ASN A 331 -38.05 -4.80 5.84
N VAL A 332 -37.39 -3.63 5.79
CA VAL A 332 -36.37 -3.24 6.77
C VAL A 332 -36.98 -2.24 7.76
N ASP A 333 -37.00 -2.61 9.03
CA ASP A 333 -37.15 -1.65 10.13
C ASP A 333 -35.75 -1.22 10.57
N GLU A 334 -35.32 -0.02 10.19
CA GLU A 334 -33.95 0.46 10.44
C GLU A 334 -33.72 0.77 11.93
N GLY A 335 -34.78 1.11 12.68
CA GLY A 335 -34.65 1.72 13.99
C GLY A 335 -33.89 3.05 13.99
N ASN A 336 -33.55 3.55 15.17
CA ASN A 336 -32.76 4.76 15.32
C ASN A 336 -31.26 4.46 15.15
N LYS A 337 -30.53 5.37 14.50
CA LYS A 337 -29.05 5.32 14.47
C LYS A 337 -28.52 5.65 15.86
N LEU A 338 -27.86 4.70 16.51
CA LEU A 338 -27.29 4.86 17.84
C LEU A 338 -25.78 5.04 17.76
N TYR A 339 -25.25 5.81 18.70
CA TYR A 339 -23.81 6.01 18.84
C TYR A 339 -23.36 5.62 20.26
N VAL A 340 -22.11 5.21 20.39
CA VAL A 340 -21.46 5.00 21.69
C VAL A 340 -21.43 6.33 22.42
N LYS A 341 -22.15 6.39 23.54
CA LYS A 341 -22.23 7.56 24.42
C LYS A 341 -21.19 7.48 25.51
N GLU A 342 -20.98 6.29 26.05
CA GLU A 342 -20.09 6.08 27.17
C GLU A 342 -19.45 4.70 27.09
N VAL A 343 -18.18 4.67 27.48
CA VAL A 343 -17.42 3.45 27.69
C VAL A 343 -16.95 3.47 29.13
N ASN A 344 -17.43 2.52 29.93
CA ASN A 344 -17.11 2.44 31.35
C ASN A 344 -16.22 1.23 31.66
N ILE A 345 -15.36 1.40 32.66
CA ILE A 345 -14.52 0.33 33.20
C ILE A 345 -14.75 0.31 34.70
N GLU A 346 -15.33 -0.77 35.18
CA GLU A 346 -15.70 -0.96 36.59
C GLU A 346 -14.74 -1.94 37.26
N GLY A 347 -14.58 -1.81 38.58
CA GLY A 347 -13.72 -2.69 39.38
C GLY A 347 -12.23 -2.30 39.42
N LEU A 348 -11.86 -1.17 38.79
CA LEU A 348 -10.54 -0.57 38.95
C LEU A 348 -10.37 -0.05 40.39
N LYS A 349 -9.24 -0.36 41.02
CA LYS A 349 -8.85 0.08 42.37
C LYS A 349 -7.65 1.01 42.32
N THR A 350 -6.63 0.63 41.55
CA THR A 350 -5.35 1.32 41.48
C THR A 350 -5.03 1.80 40.06
N LEU A 351 -5.47 1.08 39.03
CA LEU A 351 -5.21 1.45 37.64
C LEU A 351 -5.99 2.71 37.25
N ASN A 352 -5.34 3.59 36.49
CA ASN A 352 -5.96 4.82 36.02
C ASN A 352 -6.84 4.54 34.79
N LYS A 353 -8.16 4.76 34.92
CA LYS A 353 -9.13 4.62 33.81
C LYS A 353 -8.72 5.42 32.57
N GLY A 354 -8.28 6.66 32.72
CA GLY A 354 -7.92 7.55 31.61
C GLY A 354 -6.68 7.10 30.85
N ASP A 355 -5.77 6.35 31.48
CA ASP A 355 -4.62 5.76 30.80
C ASP A 355 -5.01 4.53 29.99
N ILE A 356 -5.88 3.67 30.54
CA ILE A 356 -6.44 2.52 29.82
C ILE A 356 -7.20 2.97 28.58
N GLU A 357 -8.07 3.98 28.73
CA GLU A 357 -8.88 4.51 27.64
C GLU A 357 -8.04 4.91 26.43
N LYS A 358 -6.80 5.40 26.60
CA LYS A 358 -5.92 5.79 25.47
C LYS A 358 -5.61 4.63 24.52
N TYR A 359 -5.63 3.38 25.01
CA TYR A 359 -5.32 2.19 24.22
C TYR A 359 -6.57 1.50 23.64
N MET A 360 -7.77 1.91 24.07
CA MET A 360 -9.03 1.40 23.57
C MET A 360 -9.35 1.93 22.17
N ALA A 361 -9.82 1.04 21.31
CA ALA A 361 -10.33 1.34 19.97
C ALA A 361 -11.71 1.98 20.02
N LEU A 362 -12.57 1.51 20.92
CA LEU A 362 -13.91 2.04 21.10
C LEU A 362 -13.84 3.39 21.82
N LYS A 363 -14.40 4.42 21.17
CA LYS A 363 -14.42 5.78 21.69
C LYS A 363 -15.85 6.33 21.66
N PRO A 364 -16.28 7.04 22.71
CA PRO A 364 -17.51 7.82 22.67
C PRO A 364 -17.54 8.79 21.49
N ARG A 365 -18.75 9.12 21.02
CA ARG A 365 -18.94 10.15 19.99
C ARG A 365 -18.52 11.52 20.54
N GLY A 366 -17.55 12.14 19.88
CA GLY A 366 -17.04 13.48 20.17
C GLY A 366 -17.31 14.49 19.05
N MET A 367 -16.81 15.72 19.24
CA MET A 367 -16.95 16.82 18.27
C MET A 367 -16.38 16.49 16.87
N PHE A 368 -15.29 15.71 16.81
CA PHE A 368 -14.58 15.36 15.57
C PHE A 368 -14.94 13.97 15.01
N SER A 369 -15.95 13.29 15.57
CA SER A 369 -16.36 11.95 15.15
C SER A 369 -16.76 11.83 13.68
N TRP A 370 -17.17 12.95 13.05
CA TRP A 370 -17.47 13.00 11.62
C TRP A 370 -16.23 12.81 10.73
N LEU A 371 -15.03 13.11 11.24
CA LEU A 371 -13.76 12.97 10.51
C LEU A 371 -12.99 11.71 10.94
N THR A 372 -13.02 11.37 12.23
CA THR A 372 -12.28 10.22 12.78
C THR A 372 -13.06 8.90 12.64
N GLY A 373 -14.36 8.96 12.36
CA GLY A 373 -15.24 7.78 12.32
C GLY A 373 -15.52 7.17 13.70
N THR A 374 -15.18 7.85 14.80
CA THR A 374 -15.42 7.36 16.17
C THR A 374 -16.88 7.49 16.60
N GLY A 375 -17.31 6.70 17.59
CA GLY A 375 -18.68 6.72 18.11
C GLY A 375 -19.63 5.70 17.46
N VAL A 376 -19.21 4.99 16.41
CA VAL A 376 -19.91 3.80 15.90
C VAL A 376 -19.34 2.57 16.61
N LEU A 377 -20.20 1.76 17.23
CA LEU A 377 -19.83 0.48 17.83
C LEU A 377 -19.49 -0.55 16.74
N LYS A 378 -18.32 -1.18 16.86
CA LYS A 378 -17.95 -2.33 16.06
C LYS A 378 -17.68 -3.49 17.01
N ASP A 379 -18.33 -4.63 16.78
CA ASP A 379 -18.23 -5.78 17.69
C ASP A 379 -16.78 -6.27 17.83
N GLU A 380 -16.01 -6.22 16.75
CA GLU A 380 -14.56 -6.52 16.74
C GLU A 380 -13.76 -5.65 17.73
N TYR A 381 -14.22 -4.42 18.01
CA TYR A 381 -13.56 -3.53 18.97
C TYR A 381 -13.85 -3.92 20.41
N LEU A 382 -14.97 -4.58 20.70
CA LEU A 382 -15.31 -5.02 22.06
C LEU A 382 -14.30 -6.05 22.57
N GLU A 383 -14.05 -7.10 21.77
CA GLU A 383 -13.08 -8.14 22.14
C GLU A 383 -11.65 -7.60 22.13
N ARG A 384 -11.30 -6.78 21.13
CA ARG A 384 -9.99 -6.12 21.07
C ARG A 384 -9.74 -5.28 22.33
N ASP A 385 -10.73 -4.51 22.78
CA ASP A 385 -10.59 -3.62 23.93
C ASP A 385 -10.54 -4.41 25.24
N THR A 386 -11.30 -5.50 25.38
CA THR A 386 -11.13 -6.45 26.51
C THR A 386 -9.68 -6.93 26.62
N ASN A 387 -9.10 -7.36 25.49
CA ASN A 387 -7.71 -7.81 25.43
C ASN A 387 -6.72 -6.67 25.69
N ALA A 388 -7.00 -5.46 25.21
CA ALA A 388 -6.17 -4.28 25.44
C ALA A 388 -6.15 -3.86 26.92
N ILE A 389 -7.30 -3.92 27.61
CA ILE A 389 -7.41 -3.65 29.05
C ILE A 389 -6.61 -4.69 29.84
N ALA A 390 -6.76 -5.98 29.52
CA ALA A 390 -5.99 -7.05 30.16
C ALA A 390 -4.48 -6.88 29.93
N ALA A 391 -4.07 -6.62 28.69
CA ALA A 391 -2.67 -6.38 28.33
C ALA A 391 -2.09 -5.14 29.04
N PHE A 392 -2.86 -4.07 29.20
CA PHE A 392 -2.45 -2.89 29.95
C PHE A 392 -2.19 -3.23 31.43
N GLY A 393 -3.10 -3.96 32.07
CA GLY A 393 -2.90 -4.41 33.45
C GLY A 393 -1.67 -5.32 33.60
N LEU A 394 -1.49 -6.29 32.70
CA LEU A 394 -0.30 -7.14 32.67
C LEU A 394 0.98 -6.33 32.45
N ASN A 395 0.91 -5.27 31.64
CA ASN A 395 2.03 -4.37 31.41
C ASN A 395 2.38 -3.50 32.62
N GLU A 396 1.40 -3.20 33.46
CA GLU A 396 1.60 -2.54 34.76
C GLU A 396 1.97 -3.56 35.87
N GLY A 397 2.00 -4.86 35.62
CA GLY A 397 2.43 -5.88 36.58
C GLY A 397 1.30 -6.60 37.31
N TYR A 398 0.05 -6.42 36.88
CA TYR A 398 -1.11 -7.12 37.41
C TYR A 398 -1.29 -8.47 36.71
N VAL A 399 -0.53 -9.48 37.14
CA VAL A 399 -0.46 -10.81 36.50
C VAL A 399 -1.79 -11.57 36.53
N ASP A 400 -2.60 -11.32 37.55
CA ASP A 400 -3.92 -11.94 37.76
C ASP A 400 -5.09 -11.10 37.25
N ILE A 401 -4.82 -10.10 36.41
CA ILE A 401 -5.89 -9.27 35.89
C ILE A 401 -6.90 -10.10 35.10
N GLN A 402 -8.18 -9.94 35.43
CA GLN A 402 -9.28 -10.57 34.73
C GLN A 402 -10.22 -9.49 34.21
N VAL A 403 -10.57 -9.57 32.93
CA VAL A 403 -11.54 -8.67 32.30
C VAL A 403 -12.72 -9.54 31.84
N SER A 404 -13.91 -9.20 32.31
CA SER A 404 -15.13 -9.91 31.96
C SER A 404 -15.55 -9.60 30.52
N ALA A 405 -16.42 -10.43 29.95
CA ALA A 405 -17.06 -10.11 28.67
C ALA A 405 -17.78 -8.74 28.75
N PRO A 406 -17.64 -7.89 27.72
CA PRO A 406 -18.23 -6.55 27.75
C PRO A 406 -19.76 -6.62 27.79
N GLN A 407 -20.35 -5.78 28.62
CA GLN A 407 -21.80 -5.60 28.69
C GLN A 407 -22.19 -4.42 27.81
N VAL A 408 -23.09 -4.64 26.85
CA VAL A 408 -23.54 -3.61 25.91
C VAL A 408 -25.03 -3.34 26.14
N ASP A 409 -25.32 -2.14 26.64
CA ASP A 409 -26.68 -1.66 26.86
C ASP A 409 -27.10 -0.70 25.75
N TYR A 410 -28.17 -1.07 25.04
CA TYR A 410 -28.81 -0.23 24.02
C TYR A 410 -29.96 0.55 24.67
N LYS A 411 -29.83 1.88 24.73
CA LYS A 411 -30.88 2.79 25.22
C LYS A 411 -31.35 3.71 24.09
N ASP A 412 -32.48 4.39 24.33
CA ASP A 412 -33.07 5.30 23.33
C ASP A 412 -32.13 6.46 22.93
N ASP A 413 -31.22 6.87 23.82
CA ASP A 413 -30.30 7.99 23.62
C ASP A 413 -28.87 7.57 23.17
N GLY A 414 -28.55 6.27 23.18
CA GLY A 414 -27.29 5.74 22.70
C GLY A 414 -26.88 4.40 23.30
N ILE A 415 -25.62 4.04 23.06
CA ILE A 415 -25.03 2.76 23.46
C ILE A 415 -24.05 2.98 24.61
N TYR A 416 -24.16 2.15 25.63
CA TYR A 416 -23.29 2.13 26.82
C TYR A 416 -22.55 0.81 26.85
N VAL A 417 -21.23 0.85 26.96
CA VAL A 417 -20.39 -0.35 27.03
C VAL A 417 -19.66 -0.38 28.36
N THR A 418 -19.80 -1.47 29.11
CA THR A 418 -19.18 -1.64 30.42
C THR A 418 -18.25 -2.85 30.44
N TYR A 419 -17.00 -2.62 30.83
CA TYR A 419 -15.99 -3.66 31.07
C TYR A 419 -15.79 -3.83 32.58
N VAL A 420 -16.03 -5.03 33.10
CA VAL A 420 -15.81 -5.34 34.53
C VAL A 420 -14.43 -5.97 34.70
N VAL A 421 -13.58 -5.31 35.48
CA VAL A 421 -12.17 -5.68 35.69
C VAL A 421 -11.94 -6.09 37.14
N ASN A 422 -11.18 -7.15 37.34
CA ASN A 422 -10.57 -7.50 38.61
C ASN A 422 -9.05 -7.39 38.46
N GLU A 423 -8.43 -6.39 39.12
CA GLU A 423 -7.00 -6.10 38.96
C GLU A 423 -6.09 -7.22 39.52
N GLY A 424 -6.45 -7.83 40.65
CA GLY A 424 -5.53 -8.68 41.40
C GLY A 424 -4.35 -7.91 42.03
N PRO A 425 -3.38 -8.61 42.66
CA PRO A 425 -2.16 -7.99 43.19
C PRO A 425 -1.15 -7.64 42.09
N ARG A 426 -0.21 -6.75 42.42
CA ARG A 426 0.82 -6.26 41.49
C ARG A 426 2.16 -6.93 41.80
N TYR A 427 2.79 -7.52 40.79
CA TYR A 427 3.98 -8.36 40.94
C TYR A 427 5.26 -7.65 40.48
N THR A 428 6.35 -7.79 41.24
CA THR A 428 7.70 -7.39 40.80
C THR A 428 8.48 -8.55 40.18
N VAL A 429 9.49 -8.24 39.38
CA VAL A 429 10.35 -9.26 38.77
C VAL A 429 11.38 -9.74 39.78
N ARG A 430 11.42 -11.05 40.04
CA ARG A 430 12.38 -11.68 40.97
C ARG A 430 13.62 -12.19 40.26
N ASN A 431 13.43 -13.09 39.30
CA ASN A 431 14.51 -13.68 38.51
C ASN A 431 14.17 -13.67 37.01
N VAL A 432 15.21 -13.61 36.18
CA VAL A 432 15.16 -13.87 34.75
C VAL A 432 15.93 -15.16 34.48
N VAL A 433 15.29 -16.13 33.83
CA VAL A 433 15.87 -17.47 33.65
C VAL A 433 15.86 -17.84 32.18
N PHE A 434 16.98 -18.35 31.67
CA PHE A 434 17.09 -18.90 30.33
C PHE A 434 17.16 -20.43 30.39
N ALA A 435 16.41 -21.10 29.53
CA ALA A 435 16.42 -22.57 29.42
C ALA A 435 16.46 -23.00 27.95
N GLY A 436 16.84 -24.26 27.69
CA GLY A 436 16.91 -24.82 26.35
C GLY A 436 18.28 -24.63 25.68
N ASP A 437 18.28 -24.31 24.39
CA ASP A 437 19.47 -24.32 23.54
C ASP A 437 20.25 -23.00 23.54
N VAL A 438 20.78 -22.61 24.69
CA VAL A 438 21.51 -21.34 24.83
C VAL A 438 22.84 -21.34 24.05
N ILE A 439 23.08 -20.31 23.22
CA ILE A 439 24.29 -20.22 22.36
C ILE A 439 25.43 -19.38 22.94
N ASP A 440 25.21 -18.63 24.03
CA ASP A 440 26.21 -17.76 24.67
C ASP A 440 26.12 -17.83 26.21
N SER A 441 27.02 -17.14 26.93
CA SER A 441 27.00 -17.12 28.39
C SER A 441 25.77 -16.40 28.95
N GLU A 442 25.30 -16.82 30.13
CA GLU A 442 24.14 -16.21 30.81
C GLU A 442 24.28 -14.69 30.96
N ASP A 443 25.46 -14.19 31.33
CA ASP A 443 25.73 -12.74 31.43
C ASP A 443 25.44 -11.97 30.13
N LYS A 444 25.80 -12.55 28.97
CA LYS A 444 25.52 -11.93 27.67
C LYS A 444 24.06 -12.06 27.28
N MET A 445 23.42 -13.16 27.65
CA MET A 445 21.98 -13.33 27.45
C MET A 445 21.19 -12.29 28.25
N LEU A 446 21.64 -11.98 29.48
CA LEU A 446 21.09 -10.91 30.31
C LEU A 446 21.30 -9.52 29.66
N GLU A 447 22.43 -9.26 29.01
CA GLU A 447 22.66 -8.01 28.27
C GLU A 447 21.69 -7.80 27.08
N VAL A 448 21.14 -8.88 26.50
CA VAL A 448 20.19 -8.81 25.38
C VAL A 448 18.77 -8.46 25.86
N VAL A 449 18.40 -8.85 27.08
CA VAL A 449 17.04 -8.69 27.63
C VAL A 449 16.95 -7.47 28.54
N GLN A 450 15.87 -6.72 28.43
CA GLN A 450 15.61 -5.58 29.29
C GLN A 450 14.97 -5.98 30.63
N MET A 451 14.39 -7.18 30.72
CA MET A 451 13.84 -7.68 31.98
C MET A 451 14.90 -7.78 33.10
N ASP A 452 16.18 -7.95 32.76
CA ASP A 452 17.28 -7.95 33.72
C ASP A 452 17.42 -6.58 34.43
N ASP A 453 17.30 -5.47 33.70
CA ASP A 453 17.26 -4.12 34.29
C ASP A 453 16.04 -3.92 35.21
N TRP A 454 14.91 -4.58 34.89
CA TRP A 454 13.68 -4.49 35.67
C TRP A 454 13.84 -5.23 36.99
N GLN A 455 14.45 -6.41 36.93
CA GLN A 455 14.83 -7.18 38.10
C GLN A 455 15.80 -6.40 39.01
N LYS A 456 16.91 -5.88 38.45
CA LYS A 456 17.93 -5.12 39.19
C LYS A 456 17.38 -3.84 39.82
N SER A 457 16.40 -3.21 39.18
CA SER A 457 15.76 -1.98 39.66
C SER A 457 14.52 -2.24 40.53
N ASN A 458 14.19 -3.50 40.83
CA ASN A 458 12.98 -3.92 41.54
C ASN A 458 11.69 -3.29 40.96
N LYS A 459 11.57 -3.28 39.63
CA LYS A 459 10.39 -2.78 38.91
C LYS A 459 9.28 -3.83 38.86
N TYR A 460 8.06 -3.36 38.66
CA TYR A 460 6.91 -4.22 38.39
C TYR A 460 7.05 -4.92 37.03
N PHE A 461 6.48 -6.11 36.93
CA PHE A 461 6.46 -6.89 35.69
C PHE A 461 5.81 -6.12 34.54
N SER A 462 6.29 -6.32 33.32
CA SER A 462 5.72 -5.76 32.11
C SER A 462 5.66 -6.82 31.01
N LEU A 463 4.44 -7.13 30.56
CA LEU A 463 4.21 -8.03 29.42
C LEU A 463 4.91 -7.52 28.15
N THR A 464 4.89 -6.21 27.90
CA THR A 464 5.53 -5.61 26.72
C THR A 464 7.02 -5.87 26.73
N VAL A 465 7.70 -5.63 27.87
CA VAL A 465 9.15 -5.88 27.99
C VAL A 465 9.45 -7.37 27.77
N MET A 466 8.64 -8.28 28.33
CA MET A 466 8.82 -9.73 28.14
C MET A 466 8.69 -10.18 26.68
N GLN A 467 7.69 -9.64 25.97
CA GLN A 467 7.47 -9.95 24.55
C GLN A 467 8.57 -9.34 23.67
N GLU A 468 8.99 -8.11 23.97
CA GLU A 468 10.13 -7.48 23.29
C GLU A 468 11.44 -8.23 23.54
N ASP A 469 11.64 -8.78 24.73
CA ASP A 469 12.80 -9.62 25.06
C ASP A 469 12.79 -10.95 24.29
N SER A 470 11.65 -11.64 24.23
CA SER A 470 11.51 -12.85 23.39
C SER A 470 11.87 -12.54 21.94
N LYS A 471 11.41 -11.39 21.41
CA LYS A 471 11.79 -10.93 20.07
C LYS A 471 13.29 -10.59 19.96
N ARG A 472 13.87 -9.84 20.90
CA ARG A 472 15.30 -9.49 20.92
C ARG A 472 16.18 -10.74 20.95
N LEU A 473 15.80 -11.73 21.74
CA LEU A 473 16.47 -13.03 21.79
C LEU A 473 16.31 -13.77 20.46
N THR A 474 15.10 -13.84 19.90
CA THR A 474 14.88 -14.46 18.59
C THR A 474 15.74 -13.79 17.50
N ASP A 475 15.77 -12.45 17.48
CA ASP A 475 16.58 -11.65 16.56
C ASP A 475 18.10 -11.87 16.79
N TYR A 476 18.54 -11.99 18.05
CA TYR A 476 19.93 -12.31 18.39
C TYR A 476 20.34 -13.65 17.76
N TYR A 477 19.51 -14.69 17.88
CA TYR A 477 19.81 -16.00 17.28
C TYR A 477 19.76 -15.96 15.76
N ALA A 478 18.78 -15.24 15.19
CA ALA A 478 18.69 -15.02 13.75
C ALA A 478 19.95 -14.36 13.19
N ASP A 479 20.59 -13.46 13.93
CA ASP A 479 21.83 -12.77 13.52
C ASP A 479 23.05 -13.71 13.51
N TYR A 480 22.99 -14.85 14.19
CA TYR A 480 24.03 -15.91 14.16
C TYR A 480 23.72 -17.07 13.19
N GLY A 481 22.66 -16.95 12.38
CA GLY A 481 22.29 -17.91 11.34
C GLY A 481 21.16 -18.86 11.67
N TYR A 482 20.54 -18.73 12.84
CA TYR A 482 19.42 -19.56 13.27
C TYR A 482 18.07 -18.95 12.84
N ALA A 483 17.67 -19.17 11.59
CA ALA A 483 16.48 -18.53 11.01
C ALA A 483 15.15 -18.92 11.67
N PHE A 484 15.08 -20.14 12.20
CA PHE A 484 13.87 -20.71 12.78
C PHE A 484 13.97 -20.82 14.30
N ALA A 485 14.80 -19.98 14.94
CA ALA A 485 14.89 -19.93 16.38
C ALA A 485 13.54 -19.47 16.98
N GLU A 486 13.10 -20.15 18.03
CA GLU A 486 11.87 -19.85 18.76
C GLU A 486 12.21 -19.59 20.23
N VAL A 487 11.61 -18.56 20.81
CA VAL A 487 11.79 -18.20 22.22
C VAL A 487 10.43 -18.10 22.90
N ASP A 488 10.06 -19.16 23.58
CA ASP A 488 8.82 -19.22 24.35
C ASP A 488 8.99 -18.53 25.70
N THR A 489 7.99 -17.76 26.11
CA THR A 489 7.99 -17.07 27.40
C THR A 489 7.16 -17.83 28.42
N LYS A 490 7.67 -17.99 29.63
CA LYS A 490 6.95 -18.59 30.75
C LYS A 490 7.02 -17.67 31.96
N LEU A 491 5.85 -17.33 32.51
CA LEU A 491 5.75 -16.60 33.76
C LEU A 491 5.47 -17.58 34.90
N MET A 492 6.24 -17.49 35.98
CA MET A 492 6.10 -18.35 37.15
C MET A 492 5.96 -17.47 38.39
N LYS A 493 4.90 -17.66 39.17
CA LYS A 493 4.76 -16.96 40.45
C LYS A 493 5.72 -17.56 41.46
N ALA A 494 6.19 -16.73 42.39
CA ALA A 494 7.04 -17.18 43.47
C ALA A 494 6.32 -18.21 44.35
N ASP A 495 6.95 -19.39 44.53
CA ASP A 495 6.42 -20.47 45.37
C ASP A 495 6.32 -20.11 46.86
N ASP A 496 7.02 -19.05 47.28
CA ASP A 496 7.04 -18.53 48.66
C ASP A 496 5.83 -17.64 49.01
N GLY A 497 4.93 -17.42 48.04
CA GLY A 497 3.73 -16.59 48.22
C GLY A 497 3.99 -15.09 48.22
N SER A 498 5.21 -14.65 47.88
CA SER A 498 5.50 -13.23 47.65
C SER A 498 4.84 -12.72 46.36
N ASP A 499 4.57 -11.41 46.31
CA ASP A 499 4.08 -10.72 45.11
C ASP A 499 5.22 -10.51 44.09
N GLN A 500 5.92 -11.59 43.75
CA GLN A 500 6.99 -11.60 42.77
C GLN A 500 6.82 -12.72 41.74
N VAL A 501 7.38 -12.50 40.55
CA VAL A 501 7.35 -13.44 39.44
C VAL A 501 8.74 -13.66 38.85
N ASP A 502 8.99 -14.91 38.46
CA ASP A 502 10.14 -15.28 37.63
C ASP A 502 9.73 -15.28 36.17
N VAL A 503 10.56 -14.66 35.33
CA VAL A 503 10.37 -14.59 33.88
C VAL A 503 11.34 -15.58 33.23
N GLY A 504 10.78 -16.61 32.60
CA GLY A 504 11.53 -17.64 31.90
C GLY A 504 11.48 -17.48 30.38
N TYR A 505 12.62 -17.60 29.73
CA TYR A 505 12.76 -17.68 28.27
C TYR A 505 13.26 -19.08 27.88
N LEU A 506 12.41 -19.88 27.27
CA LEU A 506 12.74 -21.21 26.77
C LEU A 506 13.11 -21.13 25.29
N ILE A 507 14.38 -21.37 24.98
CA ILE A 507 14.96 -21.18 23.65
C ILE A 507 15.06 -22.51 22.91
N ASN A 508 14.59 -22.52 21.68
CA ASN A 508 14.82 -23.58 20.71
C ASN A 508 15.55 -22.99 19.50
N LYS A 509 16.86 -23.26 19.38
CA LYS A 509 17.70 -22.57 18.36
C LYS A 509 17.53 -23.12 16.95
N LYS A 510 17.13 -24.40 16.80
CA LYS A 510 17.18 -25.16 15.53
C LYS A 510 18.57 -25.15 14.85
N GLN A 511 18.71 -25.65 13.63
CA GLN A 511 19.99 -25.57 12.88
C GLN A 511 20.22 -24.20 12.23
N LYS A 512 21.48 -23.93 11.88
CA LYS A 512 21.84 -22.82 11.01
C LYS A 512 21.38 -23.09 9.59
N VAL A 513 21.06 -22.04 8.85
CA VAL A 513 20.64 -22.15 7.45
C VAL A 513 21.42 -21.24 6.52
N PHE A 514 21.57 -21.68 5.28
CA PHE A 514 22.18 -20.95 4.18
C PHE A 514 21.13 -20.63 3.12
N ILE A 515 21.26 -19.45 2.50
CA ILE A 515 20.41 -19.04 1.39
C ILE A 515 20.85 -19.78 0.14
N ARG A 516 20.10 -20.79 -0.29
CA ARG A 516 20.43 -21.52 -1.52
C ARG A 516 20.16 -20.64 -2.75
N ARG A 517 18.99 -20.01 -2.79
CA ARG A 517 18.59 -19.12 -3.89
C ARG A 517 17.70 -17.99 -3.41
N LEU A 518 17.95 -16.80 -3.92
CA LEU A 518 17.09 -15.63 -3.80
C LEU A 518 16.20 -15.54 -5.04
N VAL A 519 14.88 -15.54 -4.81
CA VAL A 519 13.86 -15.46 -5.87
C VAL A 519 13.01 -14.23 -5.63
N VAL A 520 12.79 -13.44 -6.68
CA VAL A 520 11.91 -12.27 -6.64
C VAL A 520 10.59 -12.61 -7.33
N GLU A 521 9.47 -12.28 -6.69
CA GLU A 521 8.12 -12.56 -7.21
C GLU A 521 7.22 -11.32 -7.10
N GLY A 522 6.29 -11.14 -8.04
CA GLY A 522 5.28 -10.08 -8.03
C GLY A 522 5.71 -8.75 -8.66
N ASN A 523 6.97 -8.61 -9.06
CA ASN A 523 7.50 -7.44 -9.76
C ASN A 523 7.17 -7.44 -11.27
N THR A 524 5.94 -7.06 -11.63
CA THR A 524 5.49 -7.08 -13.04
C THR A 524 6.03 -5.94 -13.91
N LYS A 525 6.38 -4.80 -13.31
CA LYS A 525 6.91 -3.61 -13.98
C LYS A 525 8.37 -3.37 -13.60
N THR A 526 8.69 -3.51 -12.33
CA THR A 526 10.02 -3.27 -11.75
C THR A 526 10.96 -4.40 -12.10
N ARG A 527 12.15 -4.08 -12.58
CA ARG A 527 13.15 -5.08 -12.95
C ARG A 527 13.80 -5.70 -11.73
N ASP A 528 14.15 -6.98 -11.85
CA ASP A 528 14.78 -7.76 -10.78
C ASP A 528 16.02 -7.06 -10.20
N ASN A 529 16.89 -6.52 -11.06
CA ASN A 529 18.12 -5.85 -10.62
C ASN A 529 17.87 -4.67 -9.66
N VAL A 530 16.72 -4.00 -9.78
CA VAL A 530 16.32 -2.90 -8.89
C VAL A 530 16.05 -3.40 -7.48
N ILE A 531 15.52 -4.61 -7.34
CA ILE A 531 15.24 -5.27 -6.06
C ILE A 531 16.53 -5.90 -5.52
N LEU A 532 17.23 -6.67 -6.37
CA LEU A 532 18.43 -7.41 -5.99
C LEU A 532 19.55 -6.51 -5.44
N ARG A 533 19.76 -5.32 -6.02
CA ARG A 533 20.78 -4.37 -5.52
C ARG A 533 20.46 -3.76 -4.14
N GLU A 534 19.25 -3.93 -3.65
CA GLU A 534 18.87 -3.53 -2.30
C GLU A 534 19.00 -4.66 -1.28
N MET A 535 19.22 -5.90 -1.74
CA MET A 535 19.43 -7.07 -0.89
C MET A 535 20.85 -7.08 -0.30
N ARG A 536 20.95 -7.50 0.96
CA ARG A 536 22.21 -7.70 1.69
C ARG A 536 22.56 -9.18 1.88
N LEU A 537 21.62 -10.07 1.58
CA LEU A 537 21.82 -11.51 1.45
C LEU A 537 21.69 -11.86 -0.03
N GLY A 538 22.58 -12.73 -0.51
CA GLY A 538 22.53 -13.33 -1.84
C GLY A 538 22.62 -14.84 -1.79
N ASP A 539 22.70 -15.45 -2.97
CA ASP A 539 22.84 -16.90 -3.12
C ASP A 539 24.17 -17.37 -2.49
N GLY A 540 24.08 -18.43 -1.67
CA GLY A 540 25.19 -19.04 -0.94
C GLY A 540 25.54 -18.39 0.40
N ASP A 541 24.95 -17.23 0.74
CA ASP A 541 25.22 -16.56 2.01
C ASP A 541 24.65 -17.37 3.19
N MET A 542 25.37 -17.38 4.31
CA MET A 542 24.78 -17.79 5.58
C MET A 542 23.66 -16.80 5.94
N TYR A 543 22.52 -17.32 6.39
CA TYR A 543 21.44 -16.46 6.85
C TYR A 543 21.93 -15.55 7.98
N GLU A 544 21.54 -14.28 7.94
CA GLU A 544 21.72 -13.33 9.04
C GLU A 544 20.48 -12.44 9.11
N GLY A 545 19.75 -12.50 10.22
CA GLY A 545 18.52 -11.74 10.44
C GLY A 545 18.71 -10.24 10.21
N ALA A 546 19.82 -9.67 10.69
CA ALA A 546 20.17 -8.26 10.52
C ALA A 546 20.26 -7.84 9.06
N LYS A 547 20.88 -8.65 8.20
CA LYS A 547 20.97 -8.39 6.75
C LYS A 547 19.59 -8.51 6.09
N LEU A 548 18.76 -9.47 6.50
CA LEU A 548 17.40 -9.61 5.99
C LEU A 548 16.55 -8.37 6.35
N ARG A 549 16.48 -8.01 7.64
CA ARG A 549 15.74 -6.82 8.12
C ARG A 549 16.21 -5.55 7.40
N ARG A 550 17.53 -5.37 7.25
CA ARG A 550 18.12 -4.23 6.50
C ARG A 550 17.69 -4.21 5.03
N SER A 551 17.59 -5.37 4.39
CA SER A 551 17.10 -5.52 3.00
C SER A 551 15.63 -5.11 2.91
N ASN A 552 14.78 -5.55 3.85
CA ASN A 552 13.37 -5.14 3.93
C ASN A 552 13.23 -3.62 3.97
N GLU A 553 13.97 -2.99 4.88
CA GLU A 553 13.90 -1.54 5.10
C GLU A 553 14.32 -0.77 3.84
N ARG A 554 15.35 -1.25 3.13
CA ARG A 554 15.81 -0.63 1.88
C ARG A 554 14.76 -0.74 0.78
N LEU A 555 14.13 -1.90 0.62
CA LEU A 555 13.06 -2.11 -0.35
C LEU A 555 11.82 -1.25 -0.04
N ASN A 556 11.39 -1.21 1.23
CA ASN A 556 10.28 -0.34 1.65
C ASN A 556 10.60 1.15 1.45
N ARG A 557 11.87 1.56 1.65
CA ARG A 557 12.31 2.94 1.43
C ARG A 557 12.22 3.38 -0.04
N LEU A 558 12.23 2.45 -1.00
CA LEU A 558 12.06 2.78 -2.42
C LEU A 558 10.66 3.36 -2.71
N ARG A 559 9.64 2.93 -1.96
CA ARG A 559 8.22 3.24 -2.22
C ARG A 559 7.75 2.82 -3.63
N TYR A 560 8.34 1.75 -4.17
CA TYR A 560 7.88 1.12 -5.41
C TYR A 560 6.82 0.06 -5.17
N PHE A 561 6.74 -0.42 -3.92
CA PHE A 561 5.92 -1.54 -3.50
C PHE A 561 4.99 -1.07 -2.40
N GLY A 562 3.74 -1.52 -2.44
CA GLY A 562 2.75 -1.29 -1.38
C GLY A 562 2.90 -2.30 -0.24
N ALA A 563 3.51 -3.45 -0.53
CA ALA A 563 3.91 -4.45 0.45
C ALA A 563 5.18 -5.17 -0.05
N VAL A 564 6.09 -5.44 0.87
CA VAL A 564 7.27 -6.28 0.67
C VAL A 564 7.21 -7.37 1.74
N ASP A 565 7.15 -8.61 1.29
CA ASP A 565 7.14 -9.79 2.13
C ASP A 565 8.35 -10.66 1.78
N MET A 566 9.08 -11.11 2.80
CA MET A 566 10.28 -11.90 2.64
C MET A 566 10.10 -13.20 3.38
N GLU A 567 10.01 -14.27 2.63
CA GLU A 567 9.69 -15.60 3.13
C GLU A 567 10.90 -16.51 2.95
N LEU A 568 11.29 -17.20 4.03
CA LEU A 568 12.26 -18.28 3.96
C LEU A 568 11.49 -19.57 3.73
N VAL A 569 11.73 -20.21 2.58
CA VAL A 569 11.09 -21.47 2.21
C VAL A 569 12.07 -22.60 2.46
N PRO A 570 11.79 -23.52 3.40
CA PRO A 570 12.60 -24.71 3.62
C PRO A 570 12.73 -25.53 2.35
N THR A 571 13.91 -26.09 2.12
CA THR A 571 14.14 -27.00 1.00
C THR A 571 14.01 -28.45 1.46
N GLY A 572 14.39 -29.41 0.60
CA GLY A 572 14.52 -30.81 1.01
C GLY A 572 15.72 -31.07 1.94
N GLN A 573 16.61 -30.09 2.13
CA GLN A 573 17.71 -30.13 3.09
C GLN A 573 17.43 -29.19 4.26
N GLU A 574 17.80 -29.64 5.46
CA GLU A 574 17.49 -28.98 6.73
C GLU A 574 18.28 -27.69 6.98
N ASP A 575 19.45 -27.54 6.36
CA ASP A 575 20.36 -26.40 6.45
C ASP A 575 20.29 -25.45 5.24
N GLU A 576 19.37 -25.69 4.30
CA GLU A 576 19.18 -24.85 3.12
C GLU A 576 17.76 -24.30 3.02
N VAL A 577 17.66 -22.99 2.76
CA VAL A 577 16.40 -22.29 2.51
C VAL A 577 16.48 -21.47 1.23
N ASP A 578 15.36 -21.34 0.53
CA ASP A 578 15.21 -20.34 -0.53
C ASP A 578 14.63 -19.06 0.07
N LEU A 579 15.20 -17.89 -0.27
CA LEU A 579 14.66 -16.59 0.13
C LEU A 579 13.75 -16.06 -0.98
N LYS A 580 12.44 -16.05 -0.73
CA LYS A 580 11.45 -15.47 -1.64
C LYS A 580 11.14 -14.03 -1.24
N VAL A 581 11.46 -13.10 -2.12
CA VAL A 581 11.11 -11.68 -2.00
C VAL A 581 9.85 -11.42 -2.80
N LYS A 582 8.70 -11.47 -2.11
CA LYS A 582 7.38 -11.22 -2.68
C LYS A 582 7.05 -9.74 -2.58
N VAL A 583 6.89 -9.09 -3.71
CA VAL A 583 6.54 -7.66 -3.76
C VAL A 583 5.19 -7.44 -4.40
N LYS A 584 4.39 -6.54 -3.81
CA LYS A 584 3.16 -6.03 -4.43
C LYS A 584 3.44 -4.64 -4.97
N GLU A 585 3.51 -4.49 -6.30
CA GLU A 585 3.79 -3.20 -6.92
C GLU A 585 2.75 -2.13 -6.54
N ALA A 586 3.24 -0.93 -6.22
CA ALA A 586 2.41 0.24 -5.97
C ALA A 586 2.44 1.20 -7.16
N ASN A 587 1.50 2.15 -7.17
CA ASN A 587 1.59 3.28 -8.08
C ASN A 587 2.78 4.16 -7.68
N THR A 588 3.75 4.29 -8.58
CA THR A 588 4.98 5.05 -8.40
C THR A 588 4.91 6.45 -8.99
N GLY A 589 3.88 6.72 -9.78
CA GLY A 589 3.52 8.03 -10.30
C GLY A 589 2.73 8.84 -9.29
N ALA A 590 3.03 10.14 -9.19
CA ALA A 590 2.27 11.07 -8.35
C ALA A 590 2.08 12.42 -9.06
N ILE A 591 0.91 13.02 -8.82
CA ILE A 591 0.61 14.40 -9.17
C ILE A 591 0.49 15.16 -7.86
N MET A 592 1.26 16.23 -7.73
CA MET A 592 1.27 17.06 -6.53
C MET A 592 0.96 18.51 -6.91
N GLY A 593 0.14 19.17 -6.11
CA GLY A 593 -0.14 20.60 -6.21
C GLY A 593 0.15 21.28 -4.89
N GLY A 594 0.40 22.58 -4.94
CA GLY A 594 0.58 23.40 -3.74
C GLY A 594 0.17 24.84 -3.99
N ILE A 595 -0.18 25.53 -2.91
CA ILE A 595 -0.37 26.98 -2.89
C ILE A 595 0.41 27.50 -1.68
N GLY A 596 1.11 28.61 -1.84
CA GLY A 596 1.87 29.23 -0.76
C GLY A 596 1.85 30.74 -0.87
N TYR A 597 2.08 31.40 0.26
CA TYR A 597 2.33 32.83 0.33
C TYR A 597 3.61 33.06 1.13
N SER A 598 4.55 33.77 0.52
CA SER A 598 5.82 34.16 1.15
C SER A 598 6.13 35.61 0.79
N SER A 599 6.87 36.29 1.67
CA SER A 599 7.39 37.62 1.36
C SER A 599 8.26 37.69 0.10
N TYR A 600 8.87 36.57 -0.33
CA TYR A 600 9.77 36.55 -1.50
C TYR A 600 9.03 36.49 -2.84
N TYR A 601 7.95 35.71 -2.92
CA TYR A 601 7.26 35.42 -4.18
C TYR A 601 5.76 35.75 -4.16
N ASP A 602 5.25 36.35 -3.09
CA ASP A 602 3.84 36.60 -2.81
C ASP A 602 3.02 35.31 -2.92
N VAL A 603 1.82 35.35 -3.51
CA VAL A 603 1.00 34.15 -3.73
C VAL A 603 1.58 33.34 -4.89
N GLY A 604 1.99 32.11 -4.58
CA GLY A 604 2.49 31.14 -5.54
C GLY A 604 1.63 29.89 -5.64
N VAL A 605 1.55 29.33 -6.84
CA VAL A 605 0.94 28.03 -7.13
C VAL A 605 2.03 27.13 -7.71
N SER A 606 2.10 25.90 -7.23
CA SER A 606 3.01 24.88 -7.75
C SER A 606 2.23 23.65 -8.19
N ALA A 607 2.74 23.00 -9.24
CA ALA A 607 2.25 21.72 -9.72
C ALA A 607 3.43 20.87 -10.16
N SER A 608 3.41 19.57 -9.85
CA SER A 608 4.38 18.64 -10.41
C SER A 608 3.76 17.30 -10.74
N ILE A 609 4.35 16.65 -11.74
CA ILE A 609 4.08 15.27 -12.10
C ILE A 609 5.41 14.54 -11.98
N MET A 610 5.41 13.42 -11.25
CA MET A 610 6.60 12.62 -11.02
C MET A 610 6.33 11.14 -11.27
N GLU A 611 7.37 10.42 -11.68
CA GLU A 611 7.42 8.96 -11.79
C GLU A 611 8.73 8.48 -11.18
N ARG A 612 8.67 7.74 -10.07
CA ARG A 612 9.84 7.31 -9.27
C ARG A 612 10.50 6.03 -9.77
N ASN A 613 9.84 5.29 -10.66
CA ASN A 613 10.30 4.02 -11.19
C ASN A 613 10.06 3.93 -12.71
N LEU A 614 10.51 4.96 -13.42
CA LEU A 614 10.33 5.07 -14.87
C LEU A 614 10.90 3.84 -15.59
N PHE A 615 10.07 3.20 -16.42
CA PHE A 615 10.36 1.96 -17.14
C PHE A 615 10.78 0.77 -16.27
N GLY A 616 10.46 0.80 -14.97
CA GLY A 616 10.82 -0.26 -14.03
C GLY A 616 12.30 -0.30 -13.65
N ARG A 617 13.06 0.76 -13.92
CA ARG A 617 14.53 0.81 -13.71
C ARG A 617 14.94 1.53 -12.41
N GLY A 618 13.97 2.02 -11.64
CA GLY A 618 14.19 2.91 -10.50
C GLY A 618 14.64 4.33 -10.91
N TYR A 619 14.48 4.70 -12.18
CA TYR A 619 14.75 6.06 -12.64
C TYR A 619 13.65 7.00 -12.16
N TRP A 620 14.05 8.15 -11.66
CA TRP A 620 13.13 9.18 -11.20
C TRP A 620 13.06 10.30 -12.23
N LEU A 621 11.85 10.58 -12.73
CA LEU A 621 11.55 11.68 -13.62
C LEU A 621 10.53 12.59 -12.96
N GLN A 622 10.75 13.89 -12.97
CA GLN A 622 9.84 14.88 -12.43
C GLN A 622 9.78 16.11 -13.33
N LEU A 623 8.57 16.56 -13.63
CA LEU A 623 8.30 17.87 -14.20
C LEU A 623 7.62 18.71 -13.13
N GLN A 624 8.21 19.85 -12.77
CA GLN A 624 7.67 20.78 -11.80
C GLN A 624 7.48 22.14 -12.44
N GLY A 625 6.32 22.75 -12.19
CA GLY A 625 6.02 24.14 -12.53
C GLY A 625 5.69 24.93 -11.27
N PHE A 626 6.17 26.17 -11.21
CA PHE A 626 5.85 27.13 -10.17
C PHE A 626 5.48 28.46 -10.81
N PHE A 627 4.41 29.07 -10.32
CA PHE A 627 3.88 30.34 -10.83
C PHE A 627 3.51 31.26 -9.67
N SER A 628 4.08 32.45 -9.67
CA SER A 628 3.67 33.58 -8.85
C SER A 628 3.80 34.89 -9.64
N TRP A 629 3.36 36.00 -9.06
CA TRP A 629 3.52 37.32 -9.69
C TRP A 629 4.99 37.76 -9.81
N ARG A 630 5.87 37.29 -8.92
CA ARG A 630 7.29 37.64 -8.91
C ARG A 630 8.20 36.61 -9.59
N ARG A 631 7.76 35.35 -9.70
CA ARG A 631 8.57 34.27 -10.28
C ARG A 631 7.69 33.25 -10.99
N THR A 632 8.08 32.89 -12.22
CA THR A 632 7.55 31.72 -12.92
C THR A 632 8.71 30.80 -13.28
N SER A 633 8.63 29.52 -12.93
CA SER A 633 9.66 28.54 -13.28
C SER A 633 9.09 27.20 -13.71
N GLY A 634 9.86 26.49 -14.51
CA GLY A 634 9.61 25.12 -14.93
C GLY A 634 10.90 24.32 -14.92
N THR A 635 10.89 23.17 -14.26
CA THR A 635 12.06 22.30 -14.09
C THR A 635 11.71 20.87 -14.50
N LEU A 636 12.54 20.30 -15.37
CA LEU A 636 12.54 18.88 -15.70
C LEU A 636 13.76 18.23 -15.03
N SER A 637 13.49 17.32 -14.09
CA SER A 637 14.50 16.61 -13.31
C SER A 637 14.51 15.14 -13.68
N PHE A 638 15.67 14.63 -14.06
CA PHE A 638 15.93 13.20 -14.22
C PHE A 638 16.98 12.74 -13.20
N THR A 639 16.76 11.58 -12.58
CA THR A 639 17.73 10.96 -11.67
C THR A 639 17.84 9.47 -11.95
N ASN A 640 19.06 8.98 -12.17
CA ASN A 640 19.42 7.58 -12.04
C ASN A 640 20.11 7.37 -10.68
N PRO A 641 19.44 6.76 -9.68
CA PRO A 641 20.01 6.62 -8.34
C PRO A 641 21.15 5.59 -8.25
N ARG A 642 21.32 4.75 -9.28
CA ARG A 642 22.13 3.53 -9.23
C ARG A 642 22.79 3.28 -10.59
N VAL A 643 23.73 4.14 -10.96
CA VAL A 643 24.45 4.06 -12.22
C VAL A 643 25.23 2.74 -12.27
N TYR A 644 24.96 1.92 -13.29
CA TYR A 644 25.49 0.55 -13.42
C TYR A 644 25.29 -0.32 -12.16
N ASP A 645 24.15 -0.15 -11.48
CA ASP A 645 23.82 -0.84 -10.22
C ASP A 645 24.80 -0.61 -9.06
N THR A 646 25.65 0.43 -9.17
CA THR A 646 26.52 0.90 -8.07
C THR A 646 25.76 1.85 -7.12
N ASP A 647 26.42 2.25 -6.03
CA ASP A 647 25.94 3.31 -5.13
C ASP A 647 26.04 4.73 -5.73
N LEU A 648 26.65 4.89 -6.92
CA LEU A 648 26.74 6.18 -7.59
C LEU A 648 25.38 6.59 -8.17
N SER A 649 24.93 7.79 -7.81
CA SER A 649 23.76 8.43 -8.41
C SER A 649 24.19 9.51 -9.40
N PHE A 650 23.40 9.65 -10.46
CA PHE A 650 23.50 10.69 -11.47
C PHE A 650 22.16 11.40 -11.58
N GLY A 651 22.17 12.71 -11.78
CA GLY A 651 20.98 13.47 -12.10
C GLY A 651 21.27 14.63 -13.04
N ASN A 652 20.21 15.06 -13.72
CA ASN A 652 20.20 16.22 -14.58
C ASN A 652 18.94 17.04 -14.31
N ASP A 653 19.08 18.35 -14.13
CA ASP A 653 17.97 19.30 -13.92
C ASP A 653 18.03 20.39 -14.98
N ILE A 654 17.10 20.38 -15.92
CA ILE A 654 16.95 21.42 -16.93
C ILE A 654 15.83 22.35 -16.48
N TYR A 655 16.08 23.65 -16.44
CA TYR A 655 15.11 24.62 -15.95
C TYR A 655 15.06 25.91 -16.75
N TYR A 656 13.88 26.53 -16.71
CA TYR A 656 13.65 27.90 -17.12
C TYR A 656 13.05 28.67 -15.95
N THR A 657 13.54 29.88 -15.72
CA THR A 657 13.05 30.77 -14.66
C THR A 657 12.90 32.18 -15.22
N HIS A 658 11.75 32.78 -14.95
CA HIS A 658 11.45 34.19 -15.18
C HIS A 658 11.24 34.86 -13.83
N ASP A 659 12.15 35.76 -13.46
CA ASP A 659 12.16 36.47 -12.19
C ASP A 659 11.95 37.97 -12.38
N TYR A 660 10.95 38.51 -11.70
CA TYR A 660 10.69 39.94 -11.59
C TYR A 660 11.17 40.45 -10.24
N TRP A 661 12.25 41.25 -10.26
CA TRP A 661 12.78 41.94 -9.08
C TRP A 661 12.37 43.40 -9.12
N ASP A 662 12.42 44.09 -7.97
CA ASP A 662 11.99 45.49 -7.88
C ASP A 662 12.82 46.43 -8.80
N ASN A 663 14.07 46.08 -9.10
CA ASN A 663 15.00 46.91 -9.89
C ASN A 663 15.39 46.33 -11.26
N PHE A 664 14.98 45.10 -11.59
CA PHE A 664 15.34 44.44 -12.86
C PHE A 664 14.48 43.18 -13.12
N THR A 665 14.48 42.72 -14.36
CA THR A 665 13.90 41.43 -14.77
C THR A 665 15.01 40.47 -15.20
N LYS A 666 14.94 39.19 -14.79
CA LYS A 666 15.92 38.15 -15.13
C LYS A 666 15.24 36.93 -15.75
N ASP A 667 15.56 36.66 -17.01
CA ASP A 667 15.20 35.42 -17.71
C ASP A 667 16.37 34.46 -17.73
N THR A 668 16.19 33.23 -17.23
CA THR A 668 17.26 32.23 -17.08
C THR A 668 16.88 30.92 -17.74
N ILE A 669 17.78 30.33 -18.53
CA ILE A 669 17.74 28.93 -18.93
C ILE A 669 18.99 28.27 -18.35
N GLY A 670 18.81 27.20 -17.59
CA GLY A 670 19.90 26.51 -16.91
C GLY A 670 19.84 25.01 -17.05
N ASP A 671 21.01 24.39 -16.88
CA ASP A 671 21.16 22.96 -16.70
C ASP A 671 22.07 22.69 -15.49
N THR A 672 21.72 21.69 -14.69
CA THR A 672 22.56 21.22 -13.58
C THR A 672 22.74 19.71 -13.66
N VAL A 673 23.99 19.29 -13.86
CA VAL A 673 24.38 17.89 -13.79
C VAL A 673 24.89 17.61 -12.38
N ARG A 674 24.37 16.56 -11.73
CA ARG A 674 24.70 16.21 -10.35
C ARG A 674 25.11 14.75 -10.21
N PHE A 675 26.08 14.52 -9.33
CA PHE A 675 26.52 13.20 -8.90
C PHE A 675 26.44 13.11 -7.38
N GLY A 676 26.08 11.94 -6.87
CA GLY A 676 26.00 11.69 -5.43
C GLY A 676 26.42 10.28 -5.09
N TYR A 677 27.16 10.12 -4.00
CA TYR A 677 27.64 8.85 -3.50
C TYR A 677 27.37 8.74 -1.99
N PRO A 678 26.64 7.72 -1.52
CA PRO A 678 26.44 7.48 -0.10
C PRO A 678 27.73 6.96 0.55
N ILE A 679 28.12 7.56 1.68
CA ILE A 679 29.21 7.10 2.53
C ILE A 679 28.60 6.60 3.84
N GLY A 680 28.57 5.27 4.00
CA GLY A 680 27.83 4.63 5.09
C GLY A 680 26.33 4.82 4.94
N GLU A 681 25.61 4.81 6.06
CA GLU A 681 24.14 4.79 6.04
C GLU A 681 23.49 6.18 6.03
N TYR A 682 24.16 7.16 6.65
CA TYR A 682 23.58 8.46 6.96
C TYR A 682 24.17 9.61 6.14
N THR A 683 25.35 9.41 5.54
CA THR A 683 26.07 10.48 4.85
C THR A 683 26.02 10.28 3.34
N THR A 684 25.79 11.34 2.59
CA THR A 684 25.91 11.38 1.13
C THR A 684 26.79 12.55 0.75
N VAL A 685 27.82 12.28 -0.05
CA VAL A 685 28.64 13.31 -0.67
C VAL A 685 28.19 13.49 -2.11
N GLY A 686 28.25 14.70 -2.63
CA GLY A 686 27.85 14.97 -3.99
C GLY A 686 28.61 16.12 -4.60
N THR A 687 28.63 16.15 -5.92
CA THR A 687 29.14 17.25 -6.71
C THR A 687 28.15 17.60 -7.80
N ALA A 688 28.04 18.88 -8.15
CA ALA A 688 27.20 19.30 -9.26
C ALA A 688 27.89 20.38 -10.08
N TYR A 689 27.61 20.39 -11.37
CA TYR A 689 28.02 21.43 -12.31
C TYR A 689 26.77 22.14 -12.81
N ARG A 690 26.70 23.46 -12.59
CA ARG A 690 25.60 24.37 -12.94
C ARG A 690 26.06 25.28 -14.08
N LEU A 691 25.32 25.25 -15.19
CA LEU A 691 25.53 26.12 -16.33
C LEU A 691 24.25 26.87 -16.65
N GLU A 692 24.27 28.19 -16.53
CA GLU A 692 23.12 29.06 -16.80
C GLU A 692 23.46 30.10 -17.87
N ARG A 693 22.51 30.37 -18.75
CA ARG A 693 22.48 31.56 -19.57
C ARG A 693 21.31 32.42 -19.10
N TYR A 694 21.57 33.65 -18.71
CA TYR A 694 20.53 34.57 -18.29
C TYR A 694 20.60 35.92 -19.02
N HIS A 695 19.43 36.57 -19.15
CA HIS A 695 19.27 37.90 -19.70
C HIS A 695 18.71 38.81 -18.61
N LEU A 696 19.48 39.82 -18.22
CA LEU A 696 19.12 40.83 -17.24
C LEU A 696 18.71 42.12 -17.97
N TYR A 697 17.47 42.57 -17.78
CA TYR A 697 16.92 43.76 -18.45
C TYR A 697 16.02 44.55 -17.50
N ASP A 698 15.44 45.65 -18.00
CA ASP A 698 14.71 46.65 -17.19
C ASP A 698 15.56 47.27 -16.06
N VAL A 699 16.89 47.36 -16.30
CA VAL A 699 17.86 47.92 -15.36
C VAL A 699 18.02 49.43 -15.62
N SER A 700 17.80 50.23 -14.58
CA SER A 700 18.03 51.68 -14.60
C SER A 700 19.52 52.01 -14.75
N ASP A 701 19.82 53.11 -15.45
CA ASP A 701 21.20 53.56 -15.62
C ASP A 701 21.82 54.11 -14.32
N THR A 702 20.99 54.42 -13.33
CA THR A 702 21.43 54.86 -11.98
C THR A 702 21.60 53.71 -10.99
N SER A 703 21.28 52.47 -11.39
CA SER A 703 21.33 51.32 -10.50
C SER A 703 22.73 51.02 -9.99
N SER A 704 22.79 50.36 -8.84
CA SER A 704 24.01 49.91 -8.20
C SER A 704 24.84 49.05 -9.17
N PRO A 705 26.18 49.18 -9.16
CA PRO A 705 27.06 48.32 -9.96
C PRO A 705 26.86 46.82 -9.71
N TYR A 706 26.34 46.42 -8.54
CA TYR A 706 26.00 45.02 -8.26
C TYR A 706 24.89 44.46 -9.18
N ILE A 707 24.13 45.34 -9.84
CA ILE A 707 23.08 45.01 -10.81
C ILE A 707 23.50 45.44 -12.22
N LYS A 708 23.91 46.71 -12.36
CA LYS A 708 24.19 47.34 -13.65
C LYS A 708 25.33 46.67 -14.42
N ASP A 709 26.37 46.19 -13.74
CA ASP A 709 27.52 45.53 -14.37
C ASP A 709 27.10 44.21 -15.08
N TYR A 710 25.93 43.68 -14.76
CA TYR A 710 25.37 42.44 -15.32
C TYR A 710 24.21 42.68 -16.28
N LYS A 711 23.95 43.92 -16.72
CA LYS A 711 22.90 44.21 -17.73
C LYS A 711 23.21 43.49 -19.05
N GLY A 712 22.21 42.84 -19.63
CA GLY A 712 22.33 42.08 -20.88
C GLY A 712 22.48 40.58 -20.67
N ILE A 713 23.11 39.90 -21.64
CA ILE A 713 23.24 38.43 -21.68
C ILE A 713 24.51 38.02 -20.96
N ASN A 714 24.40 37.10 -20.02
CA ASN A 714 25.49 36.63 -19.19
C ASN A 714 25.40 35.12 -18.98
N TRP A 715 26.48 34.57 -18.44
CA TRP A 715 26.62 33.15 -18.16
C TRP A 715 27.09 32.91 -16.74
N THR A 716 26.49 31.93 -16.08
CA THR A 716 26.96 31.38 -14.80
C THR A 716 27.51 29.99 -15.08
N SER A 717 28.78 29.74 -14.76
CA SER A 717 29.42 28.43 -14.86
C SER A 717 30.00 28.12 -13.48
N ALA A 718 29.44 27.13 -12.80
CA ALA A 718 29.78 26.86 -11.41
C ALA A 718 29.88 25.37 -11.10
N ILE A 719 30.84 25.02 -10.25
CA ILE A 719 30.97 23.67 -9.67
C ILE A 719 30.69 23.75 -8.17
N SER A 720 29.94 22.78 -7.66
CA SER A 720 29.61 22.68 -6.24
C SER A 720 29.95 21.32 -5.66
N GLY A 721 30.23 21.33 -4.36
CA GLY A 721 30.37 20.16 -3.51
C GLY A 721 29.33 20.21 -2.40
N ARG A 722 28.74 19.06 -2.08
CA ARG A 722 27.73 18.90 -1.03
C ARG A 722 28.08 17.72 -0.13
N ILE A 723 27.90 17.91 1.18
CA ILE A 723 27.86 16.83 2.16
C ILE A 723 26.51 16.93 2.88
N LEU A 724 25.72 15.86 2.82
CA LEU A 724 24.47 15.71 3.55
C LEU A 724 24.65 14.57 4.55
N ARG A 725 24.44 14.83 5.83
CA ARG A 725 24.30 13.78 6.85
C ARG A 725 22.91 13.89 7.47
N ASP A 726 22.14 12.81 7.40
CA ASP A 726 20.76 12.76 7.91
C ASP A 726 20.60 11.52 8.80
N THR A 727 20.44 11.73 10.10
CA THR A 727 20.24 10.68 11.11
C THR A 727 18.81 10.69 11.67
N THR A 728 17.88 11.37 10.99
CA THR A 728 16.51 11.51 11.47
C THR A 728 15.74 10.19 11.38
N ASP A 729 14.81 10.01 12.31
CA ASP A 729 13.94 8.84 12.41
C ASP A 729 12.89 8.78 11.28
N SER A 730 12.50 9.93 10.74
CA SER A 730 11.57 10.03 9.62
C SER A 730 11.91 11.24 8.77
N LYS A 731 11.92 11.08 7.44
CA LYS A 731 12.15 12.20 6.51
C LYS A 731 10.99 13.19 6.48
N GLU A 732 9.76 12.72 6.62
CA GLU A 732 8.56 13.55 6.59
C GLU A 732 8.17 14.12 7.95
N ARG A 733 8.57 13.47 9.05
CA ARG A 733 8.27 13.95 10.40
C ARG A 733 9.42 13.62 11.37
N PRO A 734 10.57 14.29 11.25
CA PRO A 734 11.65 14.12 12.20
C PRO A 734 11.18 14.41 13.62
N THR A 735 11.33 13.45 14.52
CA THR A 735 11.08 13.61 15.96
C THR A 735 12.38 13.47 16.76
N LYS A 736 13.38 12.80 16.19
CA LYS A 736 14.70 12.58 16.77
C LYS A 736 15.78 12.65 15.69
N GLY A 737 17.01 12.97 16.09
CA GLY A 737 18.17 12.96 15.20
C GLY A 737 18.53 14.33 14.65
N THR A 738 19.44 14.35 13.68
CA THR A 738 20.01 15.58 13.13
C THR A 738 20.11 15.55 11.61
N ILE A 739 20.03 16.73 11.01
CA ILE A 739 20.32 16.95 9.59
C ILE A 739 21.45 17.97 9.49
N SER A 740 22.55 17.61 8.85
CA SER A 740 23.68 18.50 8.57
C SER A 740 23.89 18.60 7.06
N ARG A 741 23.90 19.82 6.53
CA ARG A 741 24.16 20.12 5.12
C ARG A 741 25.32 21.10 5.02
N LEU A 742 26.39 20.67 4.38
CA LEU A 742 27.48 21.55 3.96
C LEU A 742 27.43 21.65 2.44
N TRP A 743 27.46 22.87 1.93
CA TRP A 743 27.45 23.14 0.50
C TRP A 743 28.43 24.26 0.19
N ALA A 744 29.26 24.06 -0.82
CA ALA A 744 30.18 25.06 -1.32
C ALA A 744 30.11 25.07 -2.85
N GLU A 745 30.10 26.26 -3.45
CA GLU A 745 30.04 26.47 -4.89
C GLU A 745 31.09 27.49 -5.32
N TYR A 746 31.83 27.17 -6.38
CA TYR A 746 32.80 28.03 -7.04
C TYR A 746 32.26 28.36 -8.42
N GLY A 747 31.98 29.63 -8.68
CA GLY A 747 31.48 30.16 -9.96
C GLY A 747 32.51 31.07 -10.63
N GLY A 748 32.57 31.01 -11.96
CA GLY A 748 33.41 31.92 -12.74
C GLY A 748 34.88 31.52 -12.78
N GLY A 749 35.75 32.53 -12.93
CA GLY A 749 37.20 32.37 -12.92
C GLY A 749 37.69 31.34 -13.92
N GLY A 750 38.34 30.28 -13.42
CA GLY A 750 38.86 29.18 -14.24
C GLY A 750 37.80 28.34 -14.97
N LEU A 751 36.52 28.47 -14.61
CA LEU A 751 35.40 27.76 -15.23
C LEU A 751 34.72 28.56 -16.37
N GLY A 752 35.18 29.80 -16.62
CA GLY A 752 34.51 30.74 -17.52
C GLY A 752 33.19 31.28 -16.95
N GLY A 753 32.44 32.04 -17.75
CA GLY A 753 31.23 32.73 -17.31
C GLY A 753 31.48 34.13 -16.74
N THR A 754 30.42 34.92 -16.60
CA THR A 754 30.48 36.31 -16.11
C THR A 754 30.46 36.38 -14.58
N ASP A 755 29.78 35.43 -13.93
CA ASP A 755 29.57 35.46 -12.48
C ASP A 755 30.76 34.86 -11.74
N ASN A 756 31.40 35.66 -10.89
CA ASN A 756 32.64 35.31 -10.22
C ASN A 756 32.43 35.30 -8.70
N PHE A 757 32.33 34.12 -8.11
CA PHE A 757 32.09 33.98 -6.67
C PHE A 757 32.55 32.63 -6.09
N ILE A 758 32.73 32.61 -4.76
CA ILE A 758 32.76 31.40 -3.95
C ILE A 758 31.65 31.54 -2.92
N LYS A 759 30.73 30.58 -2.85
CA LYS A 759 29.60 30.61 -1.91
C LYS A 759 29.63 29.36 -1.05
N SER A 760 29.56 29.53 0.26
CA SER A 760 29.57 28.44 1.23
C SER A 760 28.41 28.58 2.19
N VAL A 761 27.72 27.48 2.46
CA VAL A 761 26.56 27.41 3.35
C VAL A 761 26.67 26.17 4.25
N ALA A 762 26.45 26.36 5.54
CA ALA A 762 26.24 25.29 6.50
C ALA A 762 24.82 25.42 7.09
N ASP A 763 24.04 24.34 7.04
CA ASP A 763 22.69 24.23 7.62
C ASP A 763 22.67 23.01 8.53
N TRP A 764 22.29 23.21 9.78
CA TRP A 764 22.17 22.17 10.79
C TRP A 764 20.79 22.22 11.43
N GLN A 765 20.18 21.06 11.61
CA GLN A 765 18.89 20.88 12.27
C GLN A 765 19.00 19.75 13.29
N GLY A 766 18.41 19.94 14.46
CA GLY A 766 18.34 18.94 15.52
C GLY A 766 16.93 18.80 16.06
N PHE A 767 16.51 17.56 16.28
CA PHE A 767 15.19 17.19 16.76
C PHE A 767 15.32 16.35 18.03
N TRP A 768 14.59 16.71 19.08
CA TRP A 768 14.52 15.95 20.32
C TRP A 768 13.08 15.87 20.83
N SER A 769 12.57 14.65 20.92
CA SER A 769 11.23 14.39 21.49
C SER A 769 11.36 13.66 22.81
N PHE A 770 10.72 14.20 23.84
CA PHE A 770 10.61 13.57 25.17
C PHE A 770 9.35 12.70 25.29
N ASN A 771 8.35 12.90 24.43
CA ASN A 771 7.22 12.00 24.24
C ASN A 771 6.71 12.08 22.77
N PRO A 772 5.80 11.20 22.32
CA PRO A 772 5.36 11.15 20.91
C PRO A 772 4.63 12.39 20.38
N GLN A 773 4.23 13.31 21.26
CA GLN A 773 3.45 14.50 20.92
C GLN A 773 4.28 15.79 20.97
N ASN A 774 5.44 15.78 21.61
CA ASN A 774 6.20 17.00 21.90
C ASN A 774 7.65 16.86 21.41
N THR A 775 8.02 17.71 20.46
CA THR A 775 9.33 17.73 19.81
C THR A 775 9.92 19.13 19.88
N ILE A 776 11.17 19.25 20.33
CA ILE A 776 11.97 20.46 20.19
C ILE A 776 12.73 20.37 18.87
N HIS A 777 12.63 21.41 18.03
CA HIS A 777 13.40 21.55 16.81
C HIS A 777 14.26 22.81 16.88
N LEU A 778 15.57 22.63 16.68
CA LEU A 778 16.54 23.71 16.60
C LEU A 778 17.18 23.69 15.22
N ARG A 779 17.23 24.83 14.55
CA ARG A 779 17.92 25.00 13.28
C ARG A 779 18.94 26.13 13.37
N GLY A 780 20.12 25.91 12.81
CA GLY A 780 21.14 26.92 12.61
C GLY A 780 21.61 26.92 11.16
N ARG A 781 21.63 28.08 10.50
CA ARG A 781 22.09 28.22 9.12
C ARG A 781 23.03 29.42 9.00
N VAL A 782 24.22 29.21 8.47
CA VAL A 782 25.21 30.26 8.23
C VAL A 782 25.71 30.19 6.80
N GLY A 783 26.03 31.35 6.23
CA GLY A 783 26.48 31.42 4.84
C GLY A 783 27.39 32.61 4.56
N GLY A 784 28.29 32.43 3.60
CA GLY A 784 29.17 33.48 3.10
C GLY A 784 29.36 33.36 1.59
N VAL A 785 29.31 34.50 0.89
CA VAL A 785 29.69 34.60 -0.52
C VAL A 785 30.86 35.57 -0.66
N PHE A 786 31.85 35.17 -1.44
CA PHE A 786 33.15 35.82 -1.55
C PHE A 786 33.45 36.08 -3.02
N GLN A 787 34.07 37.23 -3.31
CA GLN A 787 34.62 37.52 -4.63
C GLN A 787 35.85 36.63 -4.85
N ASN A 788 35.96 35.98 -6.01
CA ASN A 788 37.15 35.21 -6.42
C ASN A 788 37.93 35.88 -7.57
N THR A 789 37.44 37.00 -8.09
CA THR A 789 38.09 37.91 -9.04
C THR A 789 37.77 39.35 -8.64
N ASP A 790 38.21 40.34 -9.42
CA ASP A 790 37.89 41.75 -9.19
C ASP A 790 36.42 42.11 -9.48
N ASN A 791 35.68 41.22 -10.15
CA ASN A 791 34.27 41.41 -10.43
C ASN A 791 33.44 41.33 -9.14
N LYS A 792 32.32 42.08 -9.12
CA LYS A 792 31.39 42.03 -7.99
C LYS A 792 30.67 40.67 -7.95
N VAL A 793 29.96 40.39 -6.86
CA VAL A 793 29.06 39.23 -6.84
C VAL A 793 27.68 39.77 -7.20
N PRO A 794 26.99 39.24 -8.23
CA PRO A 794 25.68 39.74 -8.61
C PRO A 794 24.65 39.52 -7.49
N VAL A 795 23.66 40.41 -7.40
CA VAL A 795 22.68 40.41 -6.29
C VAL A 795 21.87 39.11 -6.16
N PHE A 796 21.62 38.41 -7.27
CA PHE A 796 20.90 37.14 -7.26
C PHE A 796 21.76 35.96 -6.77
N GLU A 797 23.08 36.12 -6.62
CA GLU A 797 23.97 35.13 -5.98
C GLU A 797 24.24 35.46 -4.49
N ARG A 798 23.80 36.62 -4.01
CA ARG A 798 23.89 37.05 -2.60
C ARG A 798 22.78 36.42 -1.73
N PHE A 799 22.83 36.63 -0.43
CA PHE A 799 21.86 36.08 0.52
C PHE A 799 20.68 37.03 0.78
N TRP A 800 19.50 36.42 0.84
CA TRP A 800 18.23 37.06 1.14
C TRP A 800 17.62 36.29 2.31
N VAL A 801 17.37 36.99 3.42
CA VAL A 801 16.90 36.43 4.69
C VAL A 801 15.62 37.16 5.08
N GLY A 802 14.64 36.43 5.59
CA GLY A 802 13.29 36.90 5.89
C GLY A 802 12.25 35.91 5.35
N GLY A 803 11.14 35.78 6.06
CA GLY A 803 10.01 34.92 5.70
C GLY A 803 10.08 33.50 6.27
N MET A 804 9.11 32.68 5.86
CA MET A 804 8.71 31.44 6.52
C MET A 804 9.83 30.39 6.73
N ASP A 805 10.84 30.36 5.85
CA ASP A 805 11.95 29.40 5.90
C ASP A 805 13.23 29.95 6.56
N THR A 806 13.20 31.19 7.03
CA THR A 806 14.33 31.83 7.73
C THR A 806 13.88 32.53 8.99
N ILE A 807 13.56 33.82 8.96
CA ILE A 807 13.13 34.59 10.14
C ILE A 807 11.69 35.05 9.91
N ARG A 808 10.72 34.32 10.47
CA ARG A 808 9.29 34.60 10.30
C ARG A 808 8.94 35.97 10.89
N GLY A 809 7.98 36.66 10.29
CA GLY A 809 7.56 38.01 10.71
C GLY A 809 8.32 39.16 10.03
N TYR A 810 9.55 38.93 9.53
CA TYR A 810 10.26 39.89 8.67
C TYR A 810 10.14 39.48 7.20
N SER A 811 10.06 40.46 6.30
CA SER A 811 10.23 40.23 4.86
C SER A 811 11.69 40.14 4.47
N TYR A 812 12.00 39.60 3.28
CA TYR A 812 13.37 39.64 2.75
C TYR A 812 13.91 41.08 2.58
N SER A 813 12.99 42.04 2.35
CA SER A 813 13.30 43.45 2.16
C SER A 813 13.68 44.12 3.47
N ASP A 814 12.99 43.78 4.57
CA ASP A 814 13.21 44.34 5.91
C ASP A 814 14.66 44.06 6.39
N LEU A 815 15.23 42.93 5.96
CA LEU A 815 16.56 42.45 6.36
C LEU A 815 17.58 42.42 5.20
N SER A 816 17.39 43.28 4.18
CA SER A 816 18.32 43.38 3.06
C SER A 816 19.29 44.55 3.23
N PRO A 817 20.61 44.32 3.16
CA PRO A 817 21.59 45.39 2.95
C PRO A 817 21.25 46.24 1.72
N ARG A 818 21.52 47.55 1.82
CA ARG A 818 21.24 48.56 0.79
C ARG A 818 22.50 49.31 0.37
N ASP A 819 22.56 49.66 -0.91
CA ASP A 819 23.61 50.52 -1.47
C ASP A 819 23.15 51.99 -1.48
N TYR A 820 23.38 52.69 -0.36
CA TYR A 820 22.98 54.10 -0.21
C TYR A 820 23.73 55.06 -1.15
N LYS A 821 24.83 54.64 -1.78
CA LYS A 821 25.49 55.46 -2.81
C LYS A 821 24.68 55.52 -4.11
N HIS A 822 23.79 54.55 -4.30
CA HIS A 822 22.98 54.38 -5.50
C HIS A 822 21.48 54.35 -5.15
N GLY A 823 21.02 55.33 -4.37
CA GLY A 823 19.59 55.51 -4.07
C GLY A 823 18.99 54.52 -3.06
N GLY A 824 19.81 53.76 -2.33
CA GLY A 824 19.33 52.81 -1.32
C GLY A 824 18.79 51.51 -1.93
N GLU A 825 19.24 51.14 -3.13
CA GLU A 825 18.88 49.89 -3.78
C GLU A 825 19.28 48.67 -2.93
N GLN A 826 18.42 47.67 -2.88
CA GLN A 826 18.67 46.43 -2.16
C GLN A 826 19.68 45.57 -2.90
N ILE A 827 20.72 45.14 -2.19
CA ILE A 827 21.80 44.33 -2.76
C ILE A 827 21.94 42.96 -2.10
N GLY A 828 21.17 42.66 -1.04
CA GLY A 828 21.31 41.43 -0.26
C GLY A 828 22.64 41.35 0.51
N GLY A 829 22.78 40.36 1.39
CA GLY A 829 23.99 40.19 2.20
C GLY A 829 25.02 39.26 1.57
N ASP A 830 26.30 39.52 1.88
CA ASP A 830 27.38 38.60 1.55
C ASP A 830 27.71 37.65 2.72
N ARG A 831 27.16 37.91 3.91
CA ARG A 831 27.16 37.03 5.09
C ARG A 831 25.76 36.93 5.66
N MET A 832 25.36 35.74 6.08
CA MET A 832 24.12 35.53 6.80
C MET A 832 24.28 34.54 7.97
N GLY A 833 23.42 34.69 8.96
CA GLY A 833 23.23 33.74 10.05
C GLY A 833 21.76 33.69 10.46
N VAL A 834 21.21 32.50 10.68
CA VAL A 834 19.83 32.26 11.11
C VAL A 834 19.83 31.18 12.18
N ALA A 835 19.05 31.39 13.23
CA ALA A 835 18.75 30.43 14.27
C ALA A 835 17.23 30.37 14.49
N ASN A 836 16.66 29.17 14.47
CA ASN A 836 15.23 28.93 14.72
C ASN A 836 15.07 27.95 15.87
N LEU A 837 14.26 28.31 16.86
CA LEU A 837 13.83 27.43 17.93
C LEU A 837 12.33 27.21 17.82
N GLU A 838 11.91 25.95 17.71
CA GLU A 838 10.51 25.54 17.60
C GLU A 838 10.18 24.51 18.67
N TYR A 839 9.00 24.64 19.27
CA TYR A 839 8.41 23.60 20.10
C TYR A 839 7.16 23.07 19.39
N ILE A 840 7.23 21.85 18.87
CA ILE A 840 6.17 21.23 18.08
C ILE A 840 5.30 20.38 19.00
N TRP A 841 4.07 20.83 19.24
CA TRP A 841 3.06 20.11 20.01
C TRP A 841 1.99 19.52 19.09
N THR A 842 2.09 18.21 18.82
CA THR A 842 1.11 17.43 18.03
C THR A 842 -0.06 17.00 18.92
N PHE A 843 -1.10 17.83 19.02
CA PHE A 843 -2.23 17.62 19.92
C PHE A 843 -3.30 16.66 19.38
N GLN A 844 -3.34 16.42 18.07
CA GLN A 844 -4.17 15.37 17.42
C GLN A 844 -3.30 14.61 16.42
N LYS A 845 -2.72 13.50 16.86
CA LYS A 845 -1.74 12.74 16.07
C LYS A 845 -2.41 12.09 14.86
N GLU A 846 -3.64 11.62 15.03
CA GLU A 846 -4.46 10.93 14.03
C GLU A 846 -4.87 11.90 12.90
N LEU A 847 -5.09 13.17 13.25
CA LEU A 847 -5.41 14.24 12.30
C LEU A 847 -4.17 14.97 11.77
N GLY A 848 -2.99 14.64 12.30
CA GLY A 848 -1.72 15.29 11.97
C GLY A 848 -1.71 16.80 12.26
N LEU A 849 -2.41 17.24 13.30
CA LEU A 849 -2.46 18.64 13.72
C LEU A 849 -1.41 18.93 14.81
N ALA A 850 -0.65 20.01 14.62
CA ALA A 850 0.30 20.50 15.61
C ALA A 850 0.28 22.01 15.74
N ILE A 851 0.53 22.50 16.95
CA ILE A 851 0.77 23.91 17.26
C ILE A 851 2.26 24.08 17.55
N VAL A 852 2.87 25.12 17.00
CA VAL A 852 4.31 25.34 17.02
C VAL A 852 4.61 26.78 17.44
N PRO A 853 4.73 27.09 18.74
CA PRO A 853 5.38 28.32 19.17
C PRO A 853 6.85 28.32 18.74
N PHE A 854 7.32 29.46 18.26
CA PHE A 854 8.68 29.60 17.74
C PHE A 854 9.34 30.91 18.15
N VAL A 855 10.67 30.90 18.14
CA VAL A 855 11.53 32.09 18.22
C VAL A 855 12.59 31.98 17.12
N ASP A 856 12.70 33.03 16.31
CA ASP A 856 13.67 33.12 15.23
C ASP A 856 14.63 34.29 15.50
N SER A 857 15.89 34.16 15.12
CA SER A 857 16.87 35.25 15.18
C SER A 857 17.93 35.10 14.08
N GLY A 858 18.52 36.20 13.67
CA GLY A 858 19.59 36.15 12.67
C GLY A 858 19.99 37.52 12.14
N PHE A 859 20.85 37.50 11.12
CA PHE A 859 21.38 38.67 10.45
C PHE A 859 21.68 38.37 8.98
N ASN A 860 21.75 39.41 8.16
CA ASN A 860 22.13 39.38 6.76
C ASN A 860 22.88 40.67 6.44
N ILE A 861 24.20 40.62 6.27
CA ILE A 861 25.03 41.84 6.20
C ILE A 861 25.86 41.89 4.92
N ASP A 862 26.21 43.09 4.49
CA ASP A 862 27.31 43.32 3.55
C ASP A 862 28.60 43.56 4.34
N SER A 863 29.57 42.67 4.22
CA SER A 863 30.79 42.70 5.02
C SER A 863 31.67 43.94 4.75
N LYS A 864 31.50 44.61 3.61
CA LYS A 864 32.27 45.82 3.28
C LYS A 864 31.73 47.06 4.00
N THR A 865 30.42 47.15 4.20
CA THR A 865 29.78 48.34 4.79
C THR A 865 29.29 48.14 6.22
N MET A 866 29.00 46.92 6.64
CA MET A 866 28.29 46.63 7.89
C MET A 866 29.11 45.80 8.90
N ALA A 867 30.29 45.27 8.54
CA ALA A 867 31.03 44.34 9.39
C ALA A 867 31.48 44.91 10.75
N GLN A 868 31.76 46.22 10.84
CA GLN A 868 32.21 46.84 12.10
C GLN A 868 31.10 46.92 13.15
N ASP A 869 29.84 46.99 12.72
CA ASP A 869 28.65 47.20 13.55
C ASP A 869 27.65 46.04 13.36
N TRP A 870 28.13 44.85 13.02
CA TRP A 870 27.28 43.71 12.61
C TRP A 870 26.26 43.30 13.68
N ASP A 871 26.60 43.50 14.96
CA ASP A 871 25.77 43.23 16.12
C ASP A 871 24.48 44.07 16.14
N LYS A 872 24.52 45.28 15.55
CA LYS A 872 23.34 46.16 15.41
C LYS A 872 22.34 45.67 14.36
N TYR A 873 22.69 44.64 13.59
CA TYR A 873 21.88 44.07 12.51
C TYR A 873 21.36 42.65 12.84
N ILE A 874 21.52 42.22 14.10
CA ILE A 874 20.87 41.02 14.60
C ILE A 874 19.41 41.37 14.90
N VAL A 875 18.49 40.64 14.27
CA VAL A 875 17.06 40.74 14.50
C VAL A 875 16.53 39.49 15.20
N ALA A 876 15.36 39.63 15.82
CA ALA A 876 14.63 38.52 16.42
C ALA A 876 13.13 38.66 16.21
N SER A 877 12.42 37.54 16.18
CA SER A 877 10.97 37.47 16.17
C SER A 877 10.47 36.28 16.98
N SER A 878 9.20 36.31 17.36
CA SER A 878 8.51 35.13 17.90
C SER A 878 7.12 35.01 17.31
N GLY A 879 6.55 33.82 17.39
CA GLY A 879 5.20 33.64 16.90
C GLY A 879 4.62 32.28 17.19
N LEU A 880 3.52 32.00 16.47
CA LEU A 880 2.79 30.74 16.55
C LEU A 880 2.54 30.22 15.13
N GLU A 881 2.78 28.94 14.93
CA GLU A 881 2.51 28.25 13.67
C GLU A 881 1.55 27.08 13.88
N LEU A 882 0.54 26.96 13.02
CA LEU A 882 -0.32 25.79 12.92
C LEU A 882 0.20 24.90 11.79
N ARG A 883 0.45 23.62 12.10
CA ARG A 883 0.77 22.59 11.11
C ARG A 883 -0.40 21.61 11.00
N TRP A 884 -0.80 21.29 9.78
CA TRP A 884 -1.83 20.30 9.50
C TRP A 884 -1.44 19.40 8.35
N ARG A 885 -1.30 18.10 8.61
CA ARG A 885 -1.23 17.08 7.57
C ARG A 885 -2.62 16.77 7.05
N SER A 886 -3.09 17.59 6.13
CA SER A 886 -4.40 17.37 5.51
C SER A 886 -4.32 16.20 4.51
N PRO A 887 -5.46 15.58 4.16
CA PRO A 887 -5.52 14.61 3.06
C PRO A 887 -5.04 15.16 1.71
N MET A 888 -5.00 16.49 1.56
CA MET A 888 -4.58 17.19 0.34
C MET A 888 -3.11 17.66 0.37
N GLY A 889 -2.38 17.39 1.45
CA GLY A 889 -0.98 17.79 1.65
C GLY A 889 -0.74 18.49 2.99
N ASP A 890 0.53 18.62 3.36
CA ASP A 890 0.94 19.31 4.60
C ASP A 890 0.72 20.83 4.44
N LEU A 891 0.10 21.46 5.44
CA LEU A 891 -0.21 22.88 5.54
C LEU A 891 0.53 23.48 6.73
N ARG A 892 1.15 24.64 6.55
CA ARG A 892 1.71 25.49 7.61
C ARG A 892 1.08 26.86 7.53
N ILE A 893 0.65 27.41 8.65
CA ILE A 893 0.21 28.80 8.78
C ILE A 893 0.96 29.39 9.96
N ALA A 894 1.87 30.33 9.70
CA ALA A 894 2.70 30.98 10.71
C ALA A 894 2.30 32.45 10.86
N TYR A 895 2.16 32.90 12.10
CA TYR A 895 2.07 34.31 12.45
C TYR A 895 3.30 34.72 13.25
N GLY A 896 4.17 35.55 12.67
CA GLY A 896 5.41 36.02 13.28
C GLY A 896 5.35 37.50 13.67
N ILE A 897 5.87 37.83 14.85
CA ILE A 897 5.93 39.18 15.42
C ILE A 897 7.40 39.60 15.54
N PRO A 898 7.85 40.61 14.76
CA PRO A 898 9.14 41.26 14.94
C PRO A 898 9.34 41.80 16.36
N MET A 899 10.51 41.53 16.96
CA MET A 899 10.87 41.99 18.32
C MET A 899 11.86 43.14 18.32
N VAL A 900 12.54 43.37 17.20
CA VAL A 900 13.61 44.36 17.05
C VAL A 900 13.33 45.17 15.78
N GLN A 901 13.86 46.38 15.71
CA GLN A 901 13.79 47.19 14.49
C GLN A 901 14.51 46.49 13.33
N ASP A 902 13.98 46.70 12.13
CA ASP A 902 14.59 46.25 10.89
C ASP A 902 15.79 47.12 10.48
N TYR A 903 16.32 46.91 9.27
CA TYR A 903 17.52 47.62 8.81
C TYR A 903 17.25 49.08 8.43
N ASP A 904 16.00 49.42 8.17
CA ASP A 904 15.53 50.79 7.92
C ASP A 904 15.12 51.52 9.22
N LYS A 905 15.34 50.88 10.39
CA LYS A 905 15.02 51.38 11.74
C LYS A 905 13.52 51.52 12.01
N GLU A 906 12.72 50.76 11.28
CA GLU A 906 11.28 50.66 11.47
C GLU A 906 10.94 49.43 12.31
N MET A 907 9.78 49.44 12.97
CA MET A 907 9.23 48.25 13.65
C MET A 907 8.19 47.62 12.73
N PRO A 908 8.49 46.52 12.03
CA PRO A 908 7.54 45.93 11.10
C PRO A 908 6.35 45.36 11.86
N THR A 909 5.16 45.42 11.25
CA THR A 909 3.95 44.80 11.80
C THR A 909 4.03 43.28 11.71
N GLY A 910 3.34 42.56 12.61
CA GLY A 910 3.26 41.10 12.55
C GLY A 910 2.74 40.61 11.19
N ARG A 911 3.28 39.49 10.69
CA ARG A 911 2.97 38.94 9.36
C ARG A 911 2.43 37.52 9.45
N ILE A 912 1.45 37.21 8.60
CA ILE A 912 0.96 35.85 8.37
C ILE A 912 1.62 35.32 7.10
N GLU A 913 2.21 34.13 7.19
CA GLU A 913 2.73 33.36 6.06
C GLU A 913 2.09 31.97 6.05
N PHE A 914 1.89 31.40 4.87
CA PHE A 914 1.36 30.04 4.77
C PHE A 914 1.94 29.27 3.59
N SER A 915 2.01 27.96 3.74
CA SER A 915 2.41 27.03 2.68
C SER A 915 1.58 25.78 2.74
N MET A 916 1.21 25.25 1.57
CA MET A 916 0.47 24.01 1.46
C MET A 916 1.02 23.13 0.34
N GLY A 917 1.07 21.82 0.58
CA GLY A 917 1.45 20.82 -0.41
C GLY A 917 2.93 20.91 -0.76
N GLN A 918 3.25 21.11 -2.04
CA GLN A 918 4.65 21.17 -2.52
C GLN A 918 5.49 22.33 -1.96
N PHE A 919 4.87 23.30 -1.30
CA PHE A 919 5.57 24.39 -0.62
C PHE A 919 6.08 24.03 0.78
N PHE A 920 5.72 22.85 1.30
CA PHE A 920 6.03 22.38 2.64
C PHE A 920 7.49 21.93 2.82
#